data_AF-A0AAU1WPZ3-F1
#
_entry.id   AF-A0AAU1WPZ3-F1
#
_cell.length_a   1.000
_cell.length_b   1.000
_cell.length_c   1.000
_cell.angle_alpha   90.00
_cell.angle_beta   90.00
_cell.angle_gamma   90.00
#
_symmetry.space_group_name_H-M   'P 1'
#
loop_
_entity.id
_entity.type
_entity.pdbx_description
1 polymer ?
#
loop_
_entity_poly.entity_id
_entity_poly.type
_entity_poly.pdbx_seq_one_letter_code
_entity_poly.pdbx_strand_id
1 'polypeptide(L)'
;MTVRTAADLFLDSLGNPNTVRNCGIAVGKTAERLGEDRTLAYVEDAEIGEALELLWGRSAVNTWNARRGVVLSWTGWCSERGYEGQTVPAWAKRLAVDYVLETVYWDAGAARLLPRLLRGRTRGPVFVTHRRPGPGKVVSPRDVCPDPGFARLSYGLARALLDEHTAVRGLGTGWDLHEYRHSSLTQLGEQGASLLMLMAKSRHKKPENLRRYFKPSPEADLCAVVVRRFPDRDGRFRGPLRSHDRQLGDQPSRAVRPAGGPGTNLRRSQAAPAGVAVRSGGSGRRTRRIIPTDVSVTCDRMQTLASSSLSKDGVSGLSWPHPLRRSESFVFLALRDLRFARGRFALMGAVVALIAVLGVLLSGLASGLADAGISGLRALPVTHMAFDEKATSEQFSRSTVEQEDWQAWSKAPGVERAEPFGTTLTNARVAQGGKKGEQVNLAVFGMAPDSSLAPSPSKGEGLEEGSAGIVITQEIADLGVEVGDVLTADKSEVRLKVVGLVDEAVSYGHIGIAYADLDTWRHLHYGLPGDLPEAARQQATAIALTLEPGADVAAVEKATGTRADTKETTFGASPGYTAESSTMALIKGFLYAISALVVGAFFTVWTVQRKAEIALLKALGAPTGYVLRDALTQVVAVLVGATAVGTAVGMALGSMMIGKAPFALSAPAIATSSGLLIVLGTLGAVVAIRRITAVDPLTALGATR
;
A
#
# COMPACT_ATOMS: atom_id res chain seq x y z
N MET A 1 65.35 -9.78 57.75
CA MET A 1 63.95 -10.10 58.13
C MET A 1 63.41 -11.13 57.15
N THR A 2 62.72 -12.17 57.62
CA THR A 2 62.07 -13.16 56.74
C THR A 2 60.70 -12.67 56.27
N VAL A 3 60.16 -13.29 55.21
CA VAL A 3 58.85 -12.94 54.67
C VAL A 3 57.72 -13.13 55.71
N ARG A 4 57.75 -14.22 56.51
CA ARG A 4 56.75 -14.41 57.59
C ARG A 4 56.88 -13.37 58.70
N THR A 5 58.09 -13.10 59.22
CA THR A 5 58.26 -12.06 60.25
C THR A 5 57.83 -10.67 59.74
N ALA A 6 58.03 -10.38 58.45
CA ALA A 6 57.52 -9.15 57.83
C ALA A 6 55.99 -9.11 57.74
N ALA A 7 55.34 -10.24 57.50
CA ALA A 7 53.88 -10.38 57.47
C ALA A 7 53.27 -10.20 58.87
N ASP A 8 53.81 -10.89 59.88
CA ASP A 8 53.29 -10.88 61.24
C ASP A 8 53.40 -9.48 61.87
N LEU A 9 54.58 -8.85 61.80
CA LEU A 9 54.79 -7.49 62.32
C LEU A 9 53.91 -6.43 61.63
N PHE A 10 53.58 -6.62 60.35
CA PHE A 10 52.62 -5.77 59.65
C PHE A 10 51.21 -5.97 60.20
N LEU A 11 50.76 -7.21 60.37
CA LEU A 11 49.42 -7.55 60.86
C LEU A 11 49.22 -7.08 62.31
N ASP A 12 50.24 -7.24 63.18
CA ASP A 12 50.23 -6.75 64.56
C ASP A 12 50.14 -5.22 64.64
N SER A 13 50.62 -4.49 63.62
CA SER A 13 50.50 -3.03 63.56
C SER A 13 49.08 -2.53 63.24
N LEU A 14 48.14 -3.42 62.89
CA LEU A 14 46.77 -3.07 62.52
C LEU A 14 45.83 -3.16 63.73
N GLY A 15 45.64 -2.04 64.46
CA GLY A 15 44.83 -1.96 65.68
C GLY A 15 43.30 -2.23 65.58
N ASN A 16 42.81 -2.94 64.55
CA ASN A 16 41.41 -3.34 64.42
C ASN A 16 41.32 -4.84 64.04
N PRO A 17 40.75 -5.72 64.88
CA PRO A 17 40.68 -7.17 64.63
C PRO A 17 40.02 -7.58 63.31
N ASN A 18 39.01 -6.81 62.85
CA ASN A 18 38.37 -7.08 61.56
C ASN A 18 39.27 -6.71 60.38
N THR A 19 40.15 -5.71 60.55
CA THR A 19 41.18 -5.37 59.57
C THR A 19 42.28 -6.43 59.58
N VAL A 20 42.79 -6.83 60.75
CA VAL A 20 43.78 -7.94 60.88
C VAL A 20 43.29 -9.19 60.15
N ARG A 21 42.07 -9.65 60.45
CA ARG A 21 41.47 -10.85 59.85
C ARG A 21 41.31 -10.73 58.32
N ASN A 22 40.91 -9.57 57.82
CA ASN A 22 40.79 -9.35 56.38
C ASN A 22 42.14 -9.24 55.69
N CYS A 23 43.13 -8.61 56.32
CA CYS A 23 44.47 -8.43 55.78
C CYS A 23 45.27 -9.74 55.76
N GLY A 24 45.21 -10.53 56.84
CA GLY A 24 45.95 -11.80 56.97
C GLY A 24 45.62 -12.82 55.88
N ILE A 25 44.38 -12.82 55.36
CA ILE A 25 44.01 -13.68 54.21
C ILE A 25 44.74 -13.28 52.92
N ALA A 26 45.14 -12.02 52.76
CA ALA A 26 45.95 -11.57 51.62
C ALA A 26 47.44 -11.73 51.93
N VAL A 27 47.93 -11.10 53.00
CA VAL A 27 49.34 -11.05 53.39
C VAL A 27 49.87 -12.46 53.66
N GLY A 28 49.20 -13.23 54.53
CA GLY A 28 49.65 -14.58 54.91
C GLY A 28 49.73 -15.54 53.73
N LYS A 29 48.75 -15.53 52.82
CA LYS A 29 48.79 -16.39 51.62
C LYS A 29 49.85 -15.94 50.61
N THR A 30 50.12 -14.65 50.50
CA THR A 30 51.24 -14.15 49.68
C THR A 30 52.59 -14.51 50.31
N ALA A 31 52.74 -14.39 51.63
CA ALA A 31 53.93 -14.81 52.37
C ALA A 31 54.21 -16.32 52.23
N GLU A 32 53.18 -17.15 52.47
CA GLU A 32 53.16 -18.60 52.23
C GLU A 32 53.64 -18.94 50.80
N ARG A 33 53.14 -18.21 49.79
CA ARG A 33 53.49 -18.46 48.38
C ARG A 33 54.91 -17.97 48.00
N LEU A 34 55.44 -16.95 48.65
CA LEU A 34 56.79 -16.40 48.38
C LEU A 34 57.93 -17.17 49.08
N GLY A 35 57.59 -17.99 50.08
CA GLY A 35 58.52 -18.74 50.92
C GLY A 35 58.73 -18.02 52.26
N GLU A 36 58.17 -18.59 53.32
CA GLU A 36 58.01 -17.91 54.61
C GLU A 36 59.35 -17.58 55.31
N ASP A 37 60.31 -18.49 55.23
CA ASP A 37 61.66 -18.35 55.81
C ASP A 37 62.64 -17.58 54.90
N ARG A 38 62.24 -17.25 53.67
CA ARG A 38 63.07 -16.48 52.73
C ARG A 38 63.35 -15.09 53.29
N THR A 39 64.56 -14.58 53.13
CA THR A 39 64.87 -13.17 53.45
C THR A 39 64.10 -12.26 52.50
N LEU A 40 63.35 -11.29 53.03
CA LEU A 40 62.49 -10.41 52.23
C LEU A 40 63.25 -9.73 51.08
N ALA A 41 64.47 -9.23 51.33
CA ALA A 41 65.32 -8.56 50.34
C ALA A 41 65.69 -9.41 49.10
N TYR A 42 65.51 -10.73 49.13
CA TYR A 42 65.75 -11.62 47.98
C TYR A 42 64.49 -11.99 47.19
N VAL A 43 63.34 -11.41 47.49
CA VAL A 43 62.13 -11.52 46.64
C VAL A 43 62.20 -10.49 45.51
N GLU A 44 61.62 -10.77 44.35
CA GLU A 44 61.47 -9.78 43.27
C GLU A 44 60.03 -9.25 43.15
N ASP A 45 59.86 -8.00 42.71
CA ASP A 45 58.56 -7.40 42.39
C ASP A 45 57.71 -8.33 41.50
N ALA A 46 58.34 -8.96 40.50
CA ALA A 46 57.70 -9.91 39.60
C ALA A 46 57.06 -11.09 40.35
N GLU A 47 57.77 -11.69 41.31
CA GLU A 47 57.26 -12.82 42.11
C GLU A 47 56.04 -12.43 42.95
N ILE A 48 55.99 -11.19 43.47
CA ILE A 48 54.81 -10.69 44.18
C ILE A 48 53.62 -10.55 43.23
N GLY A 49 53.84 -10.10 41.99
CA GLY A 49 52.83 -10.06 40.94
C GLY A 49 52.33 -11.46 40.55
N GLU A 50 53.23 -12.43 40.37
CA GLU A 50 52.89 -13.81 40.02
C GLU A 50 52.21 -14.55 41.17
N ALA A 51 52.62 -14.33 42.42
CA ALA A 51 51.95 -14.86 43.60
C ALA A 51 50.49 -14.36 43.67
N LEU A 52 50.25 -13.07 43.38
CA LEU A 52 48.90 -12.53 43.26
C LEU A 52 48.10 -13.22 42.14
N GLU A 53 48.67 -13.38 40.93
CA GLU A 53 47.98 -14.04 39.80
C GLU A 53 47.66 -15.52 40.08
N LEU A 54 48.57 -16.27 40.71
CA LEU A 54 48.32 -17.66 41.10
C LEU A 54 47.22 -17.78 42.17
N LEU A 55 47.24 -16.91 43.19
CA LEU A 55 46.29 -16.99 44.31
C LEU A 55 44.90 -16.43 43.97
N TRP A 56 44.82 -15.40 43.12
CA TRP A 56 43.58 -14.67 42.87
C TRP A 56 43.28 -14.36 41.40
N GLY A 57 44.07 -14.82 40.42
CA GLY A 57 43.94 -14.40 39.01
C GLY A 57 42.58 -14.65 38.36
N ARG A 58 41.81 -15.62 38.86
CA ARG A 58 40.42 -15.91 38.43
C ARG A 58 39.34 -15.15 39.20
N SER A 59 39.72 -14.25 40.13
CA SER A 59 38.81 -13.46 40.95
C SER A 59 38.24 -12.26 40.19
N ALA A 60 37.05 -11.79 40.61
CA ALA A 60 36.49 -10.54 40.13
C ALA A 60 37.42 -9.34 40.43
N VAL A 61 37.45 -8.35 39.53
CA VAL A 61 38.40 -7.22 39.56
C VAL A 61 38.41 -6.46 40.90
N ASN A 62 37.25 -6.28 41.54
CA ASN A 62 37.17 -5.60 42.84
C ASN A 62 37.79 -6.45 43.97
N THR A 63 37.57 -7.76 43.96
CA THR A 63 38.19 -8.70 44.90
C THR A 63 39.70 -8.78 44.69
N TRP A 64 40.14 -8.84 43.43
CA TRP A 64 41.54 -8.77 43.04
C TRP A 64 42.21 -7.49 43.55
N ASN A 65 41.65 -6.33 43.24
CA ASN A 65 42.23 -5.03 43.64
C ASN A 65 42.22 -4.82 45.16
N ALA A 66 41.24 -5.39 45.89
CA ALA A 66 41.26 -5.38 47.35
C ALA A 66 42.42 -6.23 47.92
N ARG A 67 42.65 -7.45 47.38
CA ARG A 67 43.77 -8.31 47.81
C ARG A 67 45.12 -7.69 47.44
N ARG A 68 45.27 -7.22 46.20
CA ARG A 68 46.44 -6.43 45.74
C ARG A 68 46.68 -5.20 46.60
N GLY A 69 45.63 -4.47 46.98
CA GLY A 69 45.70 -3.26 47.79
C GLY A 69 46.27 -3.53 49.18
N VAL A 70 45.86 -4.63 49.83
CA VAL A 70 46.43 -5.05 51.11
C VAL A 70 47.92 -5.42 50.97
N VAL A 71 48.29 -6.20 49.96
CA VAL A 71 49.70 -6.57 49.73
C VAL A 71 50.56 -5.33 49.43
N LEU A 72 50.01 -4.34 48.71
CA LEU A 72 50.68 -3.05 48.47
C LEU A 72 50.84 -2.22 49.76
N SER A 73 49.87 -2.26 50.68
CA SER A 73 50.02 -1.65 52.01
C SER A 73 51.08 -2.34 52.86
N TRP A 74 51.22 -3.67 52.74
CA TRP A 74 52.26 -4.44 53.42
C TRP A 74 53.67 -4.14 52.90
N THR A 75 53.88 -4.18 51.57
CA THR A 75 55.18 -3.81 50.98
C THR A 75 55.52 -2.34 51.25
N GLY A 76 54.52 -1.45 51.19
CA GLY A 76 54.69 -0.03 51.54
C GLY A 76 55.13 0.18 52.98
N TRP A 77 54.47 -0.47 53.94
CA TRP A 77 54.83 -0.44 55.37
C TRP A 77 56.25 -0.99 55.64
N CYS A 78 56.71 -1.95 54.83
CA CYS A 78 58.07 -2.48 54.90
C CYS A 78 59.09 -1.43 54.44
N SER A 79 58.84 -0.83 53.27
CA SER A 79 59.66 0.25 52.71
C SER A 79 59.73 1.48 53.63
N GLU A 80 58.61 1.88 54.24
CA GLU A 80 58.55 2.98 55.23
C GLU A 80 59.44 2.75 56.47
N ARG A 81 59.74 1.49 56.79
CA ARG A 81 60.61 1.09 57.92
C ARG A 81 62.06 0.85 57.52
N GLY A 82 62.43 1.15 56.28
CA GLY A 82 63.78 0.91 55.76
C GLY A 82 64.12 -0.56 55.57
N TYR A 83 63.11 -1.45 55.54
CA TYR A 83 63.32 -2.83 55.12
C TYR A 83 63.41 -2.87 53.60
N GLU A 84 64.61 -3.15 53.06
CA GLU A 84 64.80 -3.33 51.63
C GLU A 84 63.95 -4.50 51.12
N GLY A 85 62.94 -4.20 50.30
CA GLY A 85 62.10 -5.22 49.70
C GLY A 85 60.87 -4.69 48.95
N GLN A 86 60.94 -4.82 47.63
CA GLN A 86 59.87 -4.94 46.62
C GLN A 86 58.69 -3.95 46.58
N THR A 87 58.23 -3.66 45.36
CA THR A 87 56.91 -3.06 45.13
C THR A 87 55.94 -4.06 44.49
N VAL A 88 54.63 -3.89 44.74
CA VAL A 88 53.61 -4.65 43.99
C VAL A 88 53.53 -4.09 42.57
N PRO A 89 53.82 -4.88 41.51
CA PRO A 89 54.02 -4.34 40.17
C PRO A 89 52.87 -3.48 39.65
N ALA A 90 53.21 -2.46 38.86
CA ALA A 90 52.24 -1.61 38.19
C ALA A 90 51.29 -2.43 37.30
N TRP A 91 51.81 -3.44 36.58
CA TRP A 91 51.03 -4.31 35.70
C TRP A 91 49.96 -5.13 36.44
N ALA A 92 50.17 -5.45 37.72
CA ALA A 92 49.20 -6.20 38.52
C ALA A 92 47.92 -5.38 38.81
N LYS A 93 47.88 -4.07 38.55
CA LYS A 93 46.68 -3.25 38.73
C LYS A 93 45.66 -3.52 37.61
N ARG A 94 44.65 -4.35 37.88
CA ARG A 94 43.51 -4.52 36.97
C ARG A 94 42.61 -3.28 37.04
N LEU A 95 42.23 -2.73 35.90
CA LEU A 95 41.32 -1.58 35.85
C LEU A 95 39.91 -2.01 36.25
N ALA A 96 39.37 -1.42 37.32
CA ALA A 96 37.94 -1.46 37.59
C ALA A 96 37.21 -0.65 36.50
N VAL A 97 36.01 -1.09 36.12
CA VAL A 97 35.14 -0.28 35.25
C VAL A 97 34.48 0.77 36.12
N ASP A 98 35.08 1.94 36.21
CA ASP A 98 34.58 3.05 37.02
C ASP A 98 33.23 3.56 36.46
N TYR A 99 32.15 3.29 37.20
CA TYR A 99 30.82 3.79 36.89
C TYR A 99 30.70 5.25 37.35
N VAL A 100 30.78 6.19 36.42
CA VAL A 100 30.50 7.61 36.70
C VAL A 100 29.01 7.77 37.06
N LEU A 101 28.73 8.14 38.31
CA LEU A 101 27.39 8.49 38.78
C LEU A 101 27.02 9.90 38.31
N GLU A 102 26.46 9.98 37.11
CA GLU A 102 25.89 11.19 36.52
C GLU A 102 24.39 11.27 36.85
N THR A 103 23.93 12.34 37.51
CA THR A 103 22.51 12.52 37.88
C THR A 103 21.66 12.80 36.63
N VAL A 104 20.87 11.82 36.20
CA VAL A 104 20.05 11.91 34.99
C VAL A 104 18.72 12.61 35.27
N TYR A 105 18.51 13.77 34.66
CA TYR A 105 17.21 14.45 34.60
C TYR A 105 16.39 13.93 33.40
N TRP A 106 15.14 13.55 33.62
CA TRP A 106 14.24 12.99 32.59
C TRP A 106 13.61 14.08 31.71
N ASP A 107 14.39 14.54 30.73
CA ASP A 107 13.95 15.43 29.64
C ASP A 107 14.49 14.90 28.29
N ALA A 108 14.30 15.63 27.17
CA ALA A 108 14.82 15.31 25.84
C ALA A 108 16.34 15.01 25.81
N GLY A 109 17.11 15.50 26.78
CA GLY A 109 18.51 15.12 26.99
C GLY A 109 18.73 13.64 27.33
N ALA A 110 17.82 12.99 28.07
CA ALA A 110 17.95 11.59 28.48
C ALA A 110 17.99 10.63 27.28
N ALA A 111 17.32 10.97 26.18
CA ALA A 111 17.39 10.22 24.92
C ALA A 111 18.82 10.17 24.32
N ARG A 112 19.70 11.13 24.65
CA ARG A 112 21.11 11.14 24.22
C ARG A 112 21.99 10.19 25.04
N LEU A 113 21.55 9.81 26.25
CA LEU A 113 22.24 8.83 27.11
C LEU A 113 21.76 7.40 26.84
N LEU A 114 20.56 7.21 26.29
CA LEU A 114 20.03 5.88 25.97
C LEU A 114 20.96 5.05 25.05
N PRO A 115 21.64 5.60 24.01
CA PRO A 115 22.64 4.86 23.23
C PRO A 115 23.91 4.48 24.01
N ARG A 116 24.21 5.14 25.15
CA ARG A 116 25.27 4.71 26.08
C ARG A 116 24.79 3.54 26.94
N LEU A 117 23.54 3.60 27.40
CA LEU A 117 22.90 2.59 28.26
C LEU A 117 22.54 1.29 27.49
N LEU A 118 22.32 1.40 26.18
CA LEU A 118 22.09 0.30 25.23
C LEU A 118 23.35 -0.11 24.43
N ARG A 119 24.53 0.44 24.73
CA ARG A 119 25.72 0.26 23.87
C ARG A 119 26.13 -1.22 23.81
N GLY A 120 26.14 -1.80 22.60
CA GLY A 120 26.38 -3.23 22.38
C GLY A 120 25.19 -4.16 22.66
N ARG A 121 24.04 -3.65 23.10
CA ARG A 121 22.85 -4.44 23.45
C ARG A 121 21.72 -4.22 22.44
N THR A 122 21.48 -5.22 21.60
CA THR A 122 20.38 -5.22 20.60
C THR A 122 19.10 -5.90 21.11
N ARG A 123 19.10 -6.46 22.32
CA ARG A 123 18.03 -7.33 22.83
C ARG A 123 17.96 -7.40 24.37
N GLY A 124 16.86 -7.94 24.88
CA GLY A 124 16.61 -8.14 26.32
C GLY A 124 16.09 -6.90 27.07
N PRO A 125 15.67 -7.07 28.34
CA PRO A 125 15.12 -5.99 29.16
C PRO A 125 16.16 -4.91 29.48
N VAL A 126 15.78 -3.62 29.42
CA VAL A 126 16.69 -2.50 29.72
C VAL A 126 17.12 -2.52 31.19
N PHE A 127 16.16 -2.55 32.11
CA PHE A 127 16.39 -2.60 33.56
C PHE A 127 16.56 -4.05 34.04
N VAL A 128 17.75 -4.38 34.56
CA VAL A 128 18.14 -5.71 35.01
C VAL A 128 18.63 -5.74 36.46
N THR A 129 18.57 -6.91 37.09
CA THR A 129 19.07 -7.15 38.44
C THR A 129 20.59 -7.18 38.48
N HIS A 130 21.19 -6.69 39.58
CA HIS A 130 22.64 -6.69 39.79
C HIS A 130 23.24 -8.09 40.09
N ARG A 131 22.42 -9.15 40.10
CA ARG A 131 22.80 -10.57 40.26
C ARG A 131 22.03 -11.42 39.24
N ARG A 132 22.60 -12.55 38.83
CA ARG A 132 21.91 -13.58 38.04
C ARG A 132 20.85 -14.30 38.89
N PRO A 133 19.84 -14.95 38.29
CA PRO A 133 18.98 -15.90 39.01
C PRO A 133 19.81 -16.93 39.76
N GLY A 134 19.45 -17.21 41.01
CA GLY A 134 20.07 -18.31 41.76
C GLY A 134 19.62 -19.68 41.22
N PRO A 135 20.43 -20.74 41.40
CA PRO A 135 20.04 -22.09 41.00
C PRO A 135 18.69 -22.47 41.64
N GLY A 136 17.82 -23.08 40.84
CA GLY A 136 16.44 -23.42 41.23
C GLY A 136 15.37 -22.36 40.88
N LYS A 137 15.73 -21.09 40.58
CA LYS A 137 14.75 -20.10 40.11
C LYS A 137 14.56 -20.16 38.59
N VAL A 138 13.52 -20.86 38.15
CA VAL A 138 13.06 -20.83 36.74
C VAL A 138 12.48 -19.45 36.43
N VAL A 139 13.20 -18.67 35.61
CA VAL A 139 12.75 -17.37 35.09
C VAL A 139 12.45 -17.51 33.60
N SER A 140 11.36 -16.88 33.14
CA SER A 140 10.99 -16.78 31.72
C SER A 140 12.19 -16.32 30.88
N PRO A 141 12.54 -16.99 29.76
CA PRO A 141 13.61 -16.55 28.86
C PRO A 141 13.42 -15.16 28.26
N ARG A 142 12.20 -14.60 28.33
CA ARG A 142 11.89 -13.20 27.92
C ARG A 142 12.22 -12.17 29.00
N ASP A 143 12.31 -12.61 30.26
CA ASP A 143 12.60 -11.80 31.43
C ASP A 143 14.03 -12.05 31.97
N VAL A 144 14.89 -12.69 31.17
CA VAL A 144 16.34 -12.76 31.35
C VAL A 144 17.01 -12.04 30.18
N CYS A 145 17.99 -11.20 30.44
CA CYS A 145 18.78 -10.58 29.38
C CYS A 145 19.80 -11.60 28.83
N PRO A 146 19.80 -11.90 27.51
CA PRO A 146 20.57 -13.01 26.96
C PRO A 146 22.09 -12.76 26.95
N ASP A 147 22.53 -11.50 27.06
CA ASP A 147 23.94 -11.14 26.94
C ASP A 147 24.70 -11.18 28.30
N PRO A 148 24.17 -10.65 29.42
CA PRO A 148 24.78 -10.80 30.75
C PRO A 148 24.19 -11.93 31.62
N GLY A 149 23.02 -12.48 31.27
CA GLY A 149 22.31 -13.50 32.06
C GLY A 149 21.56 -12.97 33.29
N PHE A 150 21.38 -11.65 33.42
CA PHE A 150 20.64 -11.03 34.54
C PHE A 150 19.13 -11.05 34.29
N ALA A 151 18.35 -11.17 35.37
CA ALA A 151 16.89 -11.08 35.30
C ALA A 151 16.42 -9.63 35.11
N ARG A 152 15.22 -9.46 34.57
CA ARG A 152 14.49 -8.20 34.52
C ARG A 152 14.15 -7.72 35.93
N LEU A 153 14.27 -6.42 36.18
CA LEU A 153 13.74 -5.81 37.41
C LEU A 153 12.20 -5.88 37.43
N SER A 154 11.61 -6.36 38.55
CA SER A 154 10.16 -6.39 38.71
C SER A 154 9.59 -4.97 38.75
N TYR A 155 8.35 -4.76 38.29
CA TYR A 155 7.78 -3.41 38.23
C TYR A 155 7.73 -2.71 39.59
N GLY A 156 7.44 -3.45 40.67
CA GLY A 156 7.47 -2.92 42.03
C GLY A 156 8.87 -2.47 42.48
N LEU A 157 9.91 -3.26 42.18
CA LEU A 157 11.30 -2.91 42.53
C LEU A 157 11.86 -1.80 41.63
N ALA A 158 11.48 -1.77 40.35
CA ALA A 158 11.81 -0.66 39.45
C ALA A 158 11.14 0.65 39.88
N ARG A 159 9.88 0.61 40.37
CA ARG A 159 9.21 1.77 40.96
C ARG A 159 9.88 2.22 42.25
N ALA A 160 10.23 1.29 43.15
CA ALA A 160 10.90 1.60 44.41
C ALA A 160 12.27 2.24 44.19
N LEU A 161 13.10 1.67 43.29
CA LEU A 161 14.40 2.24 42.93
C LEU A 161 14.26 3.62 42.26
N LEU A 162 13.26 3.82 41.38
CA LEU A 162 13.03 5.12 40.74
C LEU A 162 12.62 6.18 41.78
N ASP A 163 11.69 5.85 42.68
CA ASP A 163 11.26 6.72 43.79
C ASP A 163 12.46 7.07 44.69
N GLU A 164 13.17 6.06 45.20
CA GLU A 164 14.40 6.21 46.01
C GLU A 164 15.45 7.14 45.37
N HIS A 165 15.71 6.98 44.07
CA HIS A 165 16.77 7.71 43.36
C HIS A 165 16.30 9.05 42.76
N THR A 166 15.02 9.41 42.89
CA THR A 166 14.47 10.71 42.42
C THR A 166 13.70 11.48 43.50
N ALA A 167 13.57 10.92 44.71
CA ALA A 167 12.92 11.53 45.86
C ALA A 167 13.64 12.80 46.34
N VAL A 168 13.03 13.96 46.09
CA VAL A 168 13.58 15.26 46.49
C VAL A 168 13.39 15.53 48.00
N ARG A 169 12.44 14.85 48.65
CA ARG A 169 12.06 15.05 50.07
C ARG A 169 11.79 13.74 50.83
N GLY A 170 12.42 12.64 50.43
CA GLY A 170 12.29 11.31 51.04
C GLY A 170 11.38 10.34 50.27
N LEU A 171 11.45 9.04 50.60
CA LEU A 171 10.72 7.97 49.93
C LEU A 171 9.20 8.28 49.83
N GLY A 172 8.61 8.04 48.65
CA GLY A 172 7.25 8.47 48.30
C GLY A 172 7.15 9.88 47.72
N THR A 173 8.25 10.63 47.60
CA THR A 173 8.31 11.95 46.93
C THR A 173 9.11 11.95 45.63
N GLY A 174 9.52 10.78 45.13
CA GLY A 174 10.14 10.62 43.82
C GLY A 174 9.13 10.48 42.68
N TRP A 175 9.66 10.31 41.48
CA TRP A 175 8.91 10.23 40.23
C TRP A 175 8.27 8.84 40.08
N ASP A 176 6.94 8.77 39.95
CA ASP A 176 6.26 7.49 39.73
C ASP A 176 6.28 7.09 38.25
N LEU A 177 6.42 5.79 37.98
CA LEU A 177 6.19 5.18 36.67
C LEU A 177 4.74 5.40 36.17
N HIS A 178 3.82 5.82 37.04
CA HIS A 178 2.51 6.35 36.64
C HIS A 178 2.61 7.63 35.80
N GLU A 179 3.52 8.55 36.12
CA GLU A 179 3.71 9.79 35.35
C GLU A 179 4.31 9.52 33.98
N TYR A 180 5.24 8.55 33.88
CA TYR A 180 5.79 8.09 32.60
C TYR A 180 4.70 7.49 31.67
N ARG A 181 3.64 6.91 32.24
CA ARG A 181 2.46 6.47 31.47
C ARG A 181 1.66 7.68 30.96
N HIS A 182 1.53 8.74 31.76
CA HIS A 182 0.83 9.98 31.40
C HIS A 182 1.58 10.83 30.37
N SER A 183 2.91 10.99 30.48
CA SER A 183 3.72 11.71 29.47
C SER A 183 3.61 11.04 28.09
N SER A 184 3.56 9.70 28.07
CA SER A 184 3.31 8.91 26.86
C SER A 184 1.90 9.05 26.28
N LEU A 185 0.96 9.72 26.99
CA LEU A 185 -0.36 10.10 26.50
C LEU A 185 -0.37 11.57 26.06
N THR A 186 0.31 12.46 26.78
CA THR A 186 0.54 13.86 26.33
C THR A 186 1.18 13.90 24.95
N GLN A 187 2.31 13.20 24.78
CA GLN A 187 3.07 13.20 23.53
C GLN A 187 2.27 12.57 22.36
N LEU A 188 1.44 11.57 22.62
CA LEU A 188 0.52 11.04 21.62
C LEU A 188 -0.59 12.03 21.27
N GLY A 189 -1.13 12.73 22.26
CA GLY A 189 -2.11 13.80 22.08
C GLY A 189 -1.60 14.94 21.19
N GLU A 190 -0.36 15.36 21.42
CA GLU A 190 0.34 16.37 20.61
C GLU A 190 0.68 15.87 19.20
N GLN A 191 0.81 14.56 19.02
CA GLN A 191 0.93 13.89 17.72
C GLN A 191 -0.44 13.62 17.05
N GLY A 192 -1.53 14.17 17.57
CA GLY A 192 -2.88 14.03 16.98
C GLY A 192 -3.53 12.64 17.18
N ALA A 193 -3.09 11.87 18.18
CA ALA A 193 -3.64 10.55 18.45
C ALA A 193 -5.15 10.60 18.74
N SER A 194 -5.91 9.69 18.09
CA SER A 194 -7.35 9.61 18.32
C SER A 194 -7.67 9.23 19.77
N LEU A 195 -8.82 9.73 20.25
CA LEU A 195 -9.31 9.48 21.60
C LEU A 195 -9.40 7.98 21.93
N LEU A 196 -9.79 7.14 20.96
CA LEU A 196 -9.81 5.68 21.09
C LEU A 196 -8.40 5.08 21.27
N MET A 197 -7.37 5.61 20.61
CA MET A 197 -5.99 5.14 20.80
C MET A 197 -5.44 5.55 22.18
N LEU A 198 -5.78 6.75 22.65
CA LEU A 198 -5.49 7.19 24.02
C LEU A 198 -6.23 6.33 25.06
N MET A 199 -7.50 5.96 24.82
CA MET A 199 -8.25 5.03 25.68
C MET A 199 -7.62 3.64 25.69
N ALA A 200 -7.25 3.08 24.53
CA ALA A 200 -6.65 1.75 24.43
C ALA A 200 -5.29 1.67 25.18
N LYS A 201 -4.40 2.66 24.98
CA LYS A 201 -3.09 2.70 25.65
C LYS A 201 -3.22 2.98 27.16
N SER A 202 -4.13 3.87 27.55
CA SER A 202 -4.29 4.28 28.95
C SER A 202 -5.18 3.35 29.78
N ARG A 203 -6.06 2.56 29.13
CA ARG A 203 -7.14 1.75 29.72
C ARG A 203 -8.23 2.54 30.46
N HIS A 204 -8.35 3.85 30.25
CA HIS A 204 -9.49 4.60 30.79
C HIS A 204 -10.79 4.21 30.08
N LYS A 205 -11.81 3.84 30.86
CA LYS A 205 -13.15 3.47 30.33
C LYS A 205 -14.01 4.68 29.95
N LYS A 206 -13.71 5.87 30.49
CA LYS A 206 -14.44 7.13 30.25
C LYS A 206 -13.60 8.11 29.42
N PRO A 207 -14.12 8.68 28.32
CA PRO A 207 -13.38 9.65 27.50
C PRO A 207 -13.10 10.98 28.20
N GLU A 208 -13.94 11.42 29.16
CA GLU A 208 -13.75 12.69 29.89
C GLU A 208 -12.35 12.80 30.51
N ASN A 209 -11.87 11.69 31.10
CA ASN A 209 -10.59 11.61 31.81
C ASN A 209 -9.36 11.79 30.89
N LEU A 210 -9.56 11.80 29.57
CA LEU A 210 -8.50 11.99 28.57
C LEU A 210 -8.59 13.33 27.83
N ARG A 211 -9.58 14.18 28.14
CA ARG A 211 -9.71 15.52 27.53
C ARG A 211 -8.43 16.36 27.67
N ARG A 212 -7.69 16.23 28.78
CA ARG A 212 -6.40 16.92 29.00
C ARG A 212 -5.27 16.51 28.04
N TYR A 213 -5.48 15.47 27.24
CA TYR A 213 -4.55 14.97 26.22
C TYR A 213 -5.08 15.13 24.79
N PHE A 214 -6.24 15.76 24.59
CA PHE A 214 -6.85 15.88 23.27
C PHE A 214 -7.00 17.35 22.89
N LYS A 215 -6.16 17.81 21.96
CA LYS A 215 -6.34 19.10 21.28
C LYS A 215 -7.19 18.84 20.02
N PRO A 216 -8.39 19.42 19.86
CA PRO A 216 -9.16 19.31 18.62
C PRO A 216 -8.43 20.00 17.46
N SER A 217 -8.75 19.60 16.22
CA SER A 217 -8.28 20.30 15.00
C SER A 217 -8.83 21.74 14.97
N PRO A 218 -8.09 22.74 14.45
CA PRO A 218 -8.61 24.10 14.23
C PRO A 218 -9.91 24.16 13.43
N GLU A 219 -10.17 23.17 12.56
CA GLU A 219 -11.43 23.06 11.81
C GLU A 219 -12.65 22.77 12.71
N ALA A 220 -12.45 22.14 13.87
CA ALA A 220 -13.52 21.85 14.82
C ALA A 220 -13.95 23.10 15.62
N ASP A 221 -13.05 24.06 15.84
CA ASP A 221 -13.39 25.33 16.51
C ASP A 221 -14.34 26.17 15.64
N LEU A 222 -14.24 26.11 14.32
CA LEU A 222 -15.19 26.76 13.41
C LEU A 222 -16.62 26.21 13.58
N CYS A 223 -16.78 24.89 13.70
CA CYS A 223 -18.08 24.30 14.02
C CYS A 223 -18.58 24.70 15.42
N ALA A 224 -17.68 24.82 16.41
CA ALA A 224 -18.04 25.23 17.78
C ALA A 224 -18.52 26.70 17.86
N VAL A 225 -18.04 27.58 16.98
CA VAL A 225 -18.49 28.98 16.91
C VAL A 225 -19.90 29.11 16.33
N VAL A 226 -20.26 28.33 15.30
CA VAL A 226 -21.59 28.42 14.64
C VAL A 226 -22.73 27.99 15.59
N VAL A 227 -22.50 27.03 16.48
CA VAL A 227 -23.52 26.53 17.43
C VAL A 227 -23.85 27.53 18.56
N ARG A 228 -23.04 28.59 18.77
CA ARG A 228 -23.19 29.53 19.89
C ARG A 228 -24.21 30.68 19.65
N ARG A 229 -25.16 30.57 18.72
CA ARG A 229 -26.03 31.70 18.34
C ARG A 229 -27.54 31.43 18.21
N PHE A 230 -28.13 30.66 19.12
CA PHE A 230 -29.52 30.87 19.53
C PHE A 230 -29.66 30.74 21.06
N PRO A 231 -30.38 31.65 21.74
CA PRO A 231 -30.66 31.56 23.17
C PRO A 231 -31.91 30.71 23.42
N ASP A 232 -31.86 29.81 24.41
CA ASP A 232 -33.03 29.05 24.82
C ASP A 232 -33.79 29.74 25.97
N ARG A 233 -35.11 29.55 26.02
CA ARG A 233 -35.98 30.07 27.06
C ARG A 233 -36.18 29.02 28.14
N ASP A 234 -35.59 29.23 29.32
CA ASP A 234 -36.40 29.56 30.50
C ASP A 234 -35.53 29.82 31.74
N GLY A 235 -35.89 30.85 32.49
CA GLY A 235 -35.12 31.32 33.64
C GLY A 235 -35.57 30.73 34.97
N ARG A 236 -34.62 30.20 35.76
CA ARG A 236 -34.61 30.47 37.21
C ARG A 236 -33.23 30.29 37.84
N PHE A 237 -32.79 31.34 38.53
CA PHE A 237 -31.51 31.43 39.24
C PHE A 237 -31.75 31.23 40.75
N ARG A 238 -30.91 30.43 41.42
CA ARG A 238 -30.61 30.61 42.86
C ARG A 238 -29.17 30.17 43.17
N GLY A 239 -28.35 31.13 43.63
CA GLY A 239 -27.14 30.88 44.44
C GLY A 239 -27.50 30.78 45.94
N PRO A 240 -26.60 31.06 46.91
CA PRO A 240 -25.53 32.09 46.88
C PRO A 240 -24.12 31.47 47.25
N LEU A 241 -23.13 31.99 48.01
CA LEU A 241 -23.00 33.18 48.88
C LEU A 241 -21.52 33.59 49.21
N ARG A 242 -20.90 34.50 48.41
CA ARG A 242 -19.68 35.31 48.78
C ARG A 242 -18.35 34.54 49.01
N SER A 243 -17.17 35.16 49.12
CA SER A 243 -16.73 36.57 49.35
C SER A 243 -15.46 36.92 48.52
N HIS A 244 -15.39 38.03 47.78
CA HIS A 244 -14.78 39.36 48.14
C HIS A 244 -13.23 39.34 48.32
N ASP A 245 -12.44 40.32 47.86
CA ASP A 245 -12.78 41.59 47.14
C ASP A 245 -11.58 42.21 46.36
N ARG A 246 -11.90 43.13 45.41
CA ARG A 246 -11.13 44.35 44.97
C ARG A 246 -9.67 44.23 44.42
N GLN A 247 -9.14 45.12 43.57
CA GLN A 247 -9.58 46.17 42.59
C GLN A 247 -8.32 46.55 41.73
N LEU A 248 -8.15 47.59 40.87
CA LEU A 248 -8.92 48.77 40.42
C LEU A 248 -8.38 49.24 39.04
N GLY A 249 -9.25 49.66 38.10
CA GLY A 249 -8.93 50.57 36.98
C GLY A 249 -8.10 50.02 35.79
N ASP A 250 -8.15 50.61 34.58
CA ASP A 250 -9.16 51.57 34.05
C ASP A 250 -9.20 51.54 32.49
N GLN A 251 -10.16 52.24 31.89
CA GLN A 251 -10.42 52.36 30.43
C GLN A 251 -10.68 53.84 30.05
N PRO A 252 -10.96 54.20 28.78
CA PRO A 252 -10.29 53.85 27.51
C PRO A 252 -9.97 55.16 26.71
N SER A 253 -9.50 55.07 25.44
CA SER A 253 -10.12 55.81 24.30
C SER A 253 -9.36 55.78 22.95
N ARG A 254 -10.15 56.00 21.89
CA ARG A 254 -9.87 56.39 20.49
C ARG A 254 -8.45 56.93 20.19
N ALA A 255 -7.69 56.41 19.22
CA ALA A 255 -7.94 56.24 17.77
C ALA A 255 -7.89 57.54 16.93
N VAL A 256 -6.98 57.60 15.93
CA VAL A 256 -7.12 58.23 14.59
C VAL A 256 -5.90 57.85 13.72
N ARG A 257 -6.07 57.89 12.38
CA ARG A 257 -5.13 57.56 11.27
C ARG A 257 -4.99 58.83 10.39
N PRO A 258 -4.15 58.93 9.32
CA PRO A 258 -3.12 58.02 8.80
C PRO A 258 -1.82 58.74 8.31
N ALA A 259 -0.98 57.99 7.57
CA ALA A 259 -0.14 58.43 6.43
C ALA A 259 1.12 59.29 6.69
N GLY A 260 2.05 59.24 5.71
CA GLY A 260 3.26 60.08 5.66
C GLY A 260 4.59 59.32 5.85
N GLY A 261 5.16 58.82 4.76
CA GLY A 261 6.63 58.73 4.62
C GLY A 261 7.12 59.79 3.62
N PRO A 262 8.38 59.77 3.15
CA PRO A 262 9.43 58.78 3.43
C PRO A 262 10.83 59.35 3.77
N GLY A 263 11.75 58.45 4.12
CA GLY A 263 13.13 58.50 3.60
C GLY A 263 14.21 59.20 4.42
N THR A 264 15.43 58.65 4.33
CA THR A 264 16.74 59.31 4.56
C THR A 264 17.07 59.85 5.96
N ASN A 265 18.32 59.82 6.43
CA ASN A 265 19.48 58.95 6.14
C ASN A 265 20.49 59.11 7.30
N LEU A 266 21.59 58.34 7.29
CA LEU A 266 22.83 58.63 8.06
C LEU A 266 22.68 58.62 9.60
N ARG A 267 23.76 58.71 10.41
CA ARG A 267 25.00 57.89 10.43
C ARG A 267 25.73 58.19 11.75
N ARG A 268 26.27 57.16 12.44
CA ARG A 268 27.28 57.32 13.52
C ARG A 268 26.80 58.19 14.73
N SER A 269 27.56 58.38 15.81
CA SER A 269 28.46 57.49 16.57
C SER A 269 28.83 58.15 17.91
N GLN A 270 29.11 57.36 18.96
CA GLN A 270 29.64 57.83 20.25
C GLN A 270 28.62 58.73 21.02
N ALA A 271 28.68 58.90 22.34
CA ALA A 271 29.70 58.51 23.32
C ALA A 271 29.06 58.12 24.68
N ALA A 272 29.77 57.30 25.47
CA ALA A 272 29.73 57.41 26.94
C ALA A 272 30.85 58.38 27.36
N PRO A 273 30.83 58.97 28.57
CA PRO A 273 31.67 58.40 29.62
C PRO A 273 31.22 58.63 31.10
N ALA A 274 31.97 58.00 32.02
CA ALA A 274 32.12 58.28 33.47
C ALA A 274 30.90 58.05 34.40
N GLY A 275 31.06 57.63 35.67
CA GLY A 275 32.24 57.18 36.45
C GLY A 275 31.82 56.15 37.53
N VAL A 276 32.66 55.22 38.01
CA VAL A 276 33.81 55.39 38.95
C VAL A 276 33.32 55.89 40.33
N ALA A 277 33.57 55.27 41.52
CA ALA A 277 34.58 54.31 42.03
C ALA A 277 34.06 53.62 43.35
N VAL A 278 34.65 52.61 44.03
CA VAL A 278 35.68 51.55 43.78
C VAL A 278 35.73 50.55 44.99
N ARG A 279 36.23 49.29 44.81
CA ARG A 279 36.65 48.28 45.84
C ARG A 279 35.56 47.70 46.78
N SER A 280 35.70 46.54 47.44
CA SER A 280 36.62 45.35 47.37
C SER A 280 35.85 44.15 47.98
N GLY A 281 36.01 42.86 47.65
CA GLY A 281 37.23 42.07 47.44
C GLY A 281 37.38 41.08 48.62
N GLY A 282 37.29 39.76 48.38
CA GLY A 282 37.34 38.73 49.44
C GLY A 282 37.04 37.32 48.90
N SER A 283 37.47 36.25 49.59
CA SER A 283 37.50 34.91 49.01
C SER A 283 37.13 33.75 49.96
N GLY A 284 36.34 32.80 49.44
CA GLY A 284 36.72 31.37 49.45
C GLY A 284 36.22 30.44 50.56
N ARG A 285 36.39 29.14 50.24
CA ARG A 285 36.33 27.90 51.04
C ARG A 285 35.01 27.12 51.13
N ARG A 286 35.21 25.79 51.12
CA ARG A 286 34.22 24.71 51.21
C ARG A 286 34.08 24.25 52.67
N THR A 287 32.97 23.59 53.01
CA THR A 287 32.87 22.70 54.18
C THR A 287 32.29 21.33 53.77
N ARG A 288 32.63 20.28 54.53
CA ARG A 288 32.19 18.88 54.31
C ARG A 288 31.29 18.40 55.45
N ARG A 289 30.33 17.53 55.13
CA ARG A 289 29.85 16.39 55.97
C ARG A 289 29.68 15.21 55.00
N ILE A 290 30.28 14.03 55.18
CA ILE A 290 30.27 13.07 56.31
C ILE A 290 28.90 12.39 56.43
N ILE A 291 28.93 11.05 56.27
CA ILE A 291 27.80 10.12 56.28
C ILE A 291 28.03 9.13 57.43
N PRO A 292 27.00 8.80 58.24
CA PRO A 292 26.97 7.59 59.06
C PRO A 292 26.19 6.46 58.36
N THR A 293 26.65 5.22 58.49
CA THR A 293 26.00 4.00 57.98
C THR A 293 25.29 3.21 59.10
N ASP A 294 24.59 2.14 58.67
CA ASP A 294 24.16 0.98 59.46
C ASP A 294 22.98 1.14 60.43
N VAL A 295 21.83 0.60 60.01
CA VAL A 295 21.08 -0.38 60.82
C VAL A 295 20.80 -1.59 59.93
N SER A 296 20.94 -2.79 60.46
CA SER A 296 20.53 -4.05 59.81
C SER A 296 19.49 -4.76 60.68
N VAL A 297 18.52 -5.43 60.05
CA VAL A 297 17.56 -6.31 60.73
C VAL A 297 17.39 -7.58 59.89
N THR A 298 17.38 -8.72 60.57
CA THR A 298 17.31 -10.07 60.01
C THR A 298 15.87 -10.54 59.76
N CYS A 299 15.73 -11.73 59.17
CA CYS A 299 14.45 -12.34 58.82
C CYS A 299 13.92 -13.23 59.97
N ASP A 300 12.64 -13.10 60.32
CA ASP A 300 11.81 -14.24 60.71
C ASP A 300 10.31 -14.01 60.41
N ARG A 301 9.56 -15.12 60.38
CA ARG A 301 8.08 -15.34 60.44
C ARG A 301 7.11 -14.15 60.44
N MET A 302 6.14 -14.26 59.52
CA MET A 302 4.84 -14.86 59.90
C MET A 302 4.20 -15.63 58.72
N GLN A 303 3.30 -16.56 59.05
CA GLN A 303 2.61 -17.46 58.09
C GLN A 303 1.14 -17.01 57.87
N THR A 304 0.37 -17.81 57.13
CA THR A 304 -1.09 -17.67 56.84
C THR A 304 -1.47 -16.54 55.87
N LEU A 305 -2.36 -16.71 54.87
CA LEU A 305 -3.08 -17.90 54.36
C LEU A 305 -2.93 -18.02 52.83
N ALA A 306 -2.77 -19.24 52.30
CA ALA A 306 -3.05 -19.60 50.89
C ALA A 306 -2.97 -21.14 50.65
N SER A 307 -3.89 -21.94 51.21
CA SER A 307 -3.85 -23.40 51.07
C SER A 307 -5.23 -24.06 50.95
N SER A 308 -5.94 -23.79 49.86
CA SER A 308 -7.08 -24.55 49.36
C SER A 308 -7.37 -24.12 47.91
N SER A 309 -7.60 -25.00 46.93
CA SER A 309 -7.58 -26.46 46.94
C SER A 309 -7.06 -27.00 45.59
N LEU A 310 -6.38 -28.15 45.62
CA LEU A 310 -6.01 -28.92 44.44
C LEU A 310 -6.69 -30.29 44.54
N SER A 311 -7.70 -30.54 43.72
CA SER A 311 -8.12 -31.89 43.35
C SER A 311 -7.65 -32.16 41.92
N LYS A 312 -6.80 -33.18 41.77
CA LYS A 312 -6.81 -33.98 40.56
C LYS A 312 -7.94 -35.00 40.73
N ASP A 313 -8.69 -35.26 39.67
CA ASP A 313 -8.87 -36.60 39.13
C ASP A 313 -9.69 -36.54 37.83
N GLY A 314 -9.62 -37.63 37.06
CA GLY A 314 -10.55 -38.02 35.99
C GLY A 314 -11.12 -36.94 35.06
N VAL A 315 -10.63 -36.89 33.82
CA VAL A 315 -11.38 -37.45 32.67
C VAL A 315 -10.46 -37.53 31.44
N SER A 316 -10.37 -38.72 30.86
CA SER A 316 -9.75 -38.97 29.56
C SER A 316 -10.77 -38.76 28.44
N GLY A 317 -10.42 -37.98 27.41
CA GLY A 317 -11.16 -37.96 26.16
C GLY A 317 -11.59 -36.58 25.67
N LEU A 318 -10.69 -35.88 24.97
CA LEU A 318 -11.09 -35.08 23.82
C LEU A 318 -9.98 -35.04 22.78
N SER A 319 -10.27 -35.49 21.57
CA SER A 319 -9.35 -35.45 20.43
C SER A 319 -9.08 -34.00 20.01
N TRP A 320 -7.81 -33.65 19.77
CA TRP A 320 -7.43 -32.35 19.26
C TRP A 320 -8.10 -32.08 17.89
N PRO A 321 -8.91 -31.01 17.74
CA PRO A 321 -9.41 -30.63 16.42
C PRO A 321 -8.26 -30.14 15.53
N HIS A 322 -8.32 -30.48 14.25
CA HIS A 322 -7.32 -30.14 13.23
C HIS A 322 -7.07 -28.62 13.13
N PRO A 323 -5.87 -28.19 12.68
CA PRO A 323 -5.50 -26.77 12.63
C PRO A 323 -6.50 -25.95 11.80
N LEU A 324 -7.08 -24.94 12.44
CA LEU A 324 -8.10 -24.04 11.86
C LEU A 324 -7.67 -23.45 10.52
N ARG A 325 -8.61 -23.42 9.55
CA ARG A 325 -8.49 -22.71 8.28
C ARG A 325 -8.09 -21.25 8.52
N ARG A 326 -6.84 -20.89 8.24
CA ARG A 326 -6.34 -19.51 8.45
C ARG A 326 -6.93 -18.46 7.50
N SER A 327 -7.59 -18.86 6.42
CA SER A 327 -8.02 -17.97 5.33
C SER A 327 -9.04 -16.91 5.73
N GLU A 328 -10.02 -17.25 6.56
CA GLU A 328 -11.23 -16.43 6.73
C GLU A 328 -11.02 -15.23 7.66
N SER A 329 -10.03 -15.28 8.56
CA SER A 329 -9.70 -14.15 9.44
C SER A 329 -9.12 -12.94 8.70
N PHE A 330 -8.54 -13.12 7.50
CA PHE A 330 -7.85 -12.05 6.77
C PHE A 330 -8.82 -11.02 6.17
N VAL A 331 -9.92 -11.48 5.57
CA VAL A 331 -10.95 -10.63 4.94
C VAL A 331 -11.60 -9.70 5.98
N PHE A 332 -11.72 -10.16 7.22
CA PHE A 332 -12.44 -9.46 8.29
C PHE A 332 -11.76 -8.17 8.78
N LEU A 333 -10.43 -8.06 8.68
CA LEU A 333 -9.71 -6.84 9.04
C LEU A 333 -9.82 -5.79 7.92
N ALA A 334 -9.55 -6.19 6.68
CA ALA A 334 -9.65 -5.36 5.48
C ALA A 334 -11.04 -4.70 5.33
N LEU A 335 -12.12 -5.47 5.45
CA LEU A 335 -13.49 -4.94 5.37
C LEU A 335 -13.83 -3.98 6.52
N ARG A 336 -13.21 -4.15 7.70
CA ARG A 336 -13.44 -3.26 8.85
C ARG A 336 -12.74 -1.92 8.67
N ASP A 337 -11.55 -1.91 8.08
CA ASP A 337 -10.86 -0.68 7.69
C ASP A 337 -11.61 0.08 6.59
N LEU A 338 -12.15 -0.62 5.58
CA LEU A 338 -13.06 -0.03 4.58
C LEU A 338 -14.25 0.67 5.24
N ARG A 339 -14.90 0.01 6.20
CA ARG A 339 -16.07 0.55 6.91
C ARG A 339 -15.74 1.72 7.84
N PHE A 340 -14.50 1.84 8.33
CA PHE A 340 -14.06 2.91 9.22
C PHE A 340 -13.58 4.15 8.45
N ALA A 341 -12.73 3.98 7.42
CA ALA A 341 -12.07 5.09 6.74
C ALA A 341 -12.76 5.53 5.43
N ARG A 342 -14.09 5.70 5.49
CA ARG A 342 -15.00 5.78 4.33
C ARG A 342 -14.60 6.80 3.26
N GLY A 343 -14.31 8.05 3.64
CA GLY A 343 -14.11 9.14 2.67
C GLY A 343 -12.98 8.90 1.66
N ARG A 344 -11.82 8.43 2.14
CA ARG A 344 -10.66 8.15 1.28
C ARG A 344 -10.86 6.94 0.37
N PHE A 345 -11.52 5.88 0.85
CA PHE A 345 -11.92 4.74 0.02
C PHE A 345 -13.02 5.10 -0.98
N ALA A 346 -13.98 5.94 -0.60
CA ALA A 346 -15.05 6.40 -1.48
C ALA A 346 -14.52 7.25 -2.64
N LEU A 347 -13.56 8.15 -2.40
CA LEU A 347 -12.91 8.93 -3.46
C LEU A 347 -12.16 8.03 -4.46
N MET A 348 -11.35 7.09 -3.96
CA MET A 348 -10.61 6.15 -4.82
C MET A 348 -11.56 5.22 -5.60
N GLY A 349 -12.60 4.71 -4.93
CA GLY A 349 -13.64 3.91 -5.56
C GLY A 349 -14.45 4.69 -6.60
N ALA A 350 -14.76 5.97 -6.36
CA ALA A 350 -15.46 6.82 -7.32
C ALA A 350 -14.62 7.06 -8.60
N VAL A 351 -13.31 7.25 -8.48
CA VAL A 351 -12.41 7.38 -9.65
C VAL A 351 -12.35 6.07 -10.43
N VAL A 352 -12.20 4.91 -9.76
CA VAL A 352 -12.19 3.59 -10.43
C VAL A 352 -13.54 3.27 -11.07
N ALA A 353 -14.66 3.65 -10.42
CA ALA A 353 -16.00 3.48 -10.97
C ALA A 353 -16.23 4.38 -12.19
N LEU A 354 -15.80 5.65 -12.17
CA LEU A 354 -15.89 6.56 -13.32
C LEU A 354 -15.05 6.06 -14.51
N ILE A 355 -13.86 5.53 -14.25
CA ILE A 355 -13.02 4.86 -15.25
C ILE A 355 -13.72 3.62 -15.81
N ALA A 356 -14.37 2.81 -14.97
CA ALA A 356 -15.12 1.64 -15.42
C ALA A 356 -16.38 2.00 -16.23
N VAL A 357 -17.10 3.07 -15.86
CA VAL A 357 -18.18 3.65 -16.69
C VAL A 357 -17.64 3.99 -18.07
N LEU A 358 -16.58 4.80 -18.13
CA LEU A 358 -15.98 5.23 -19.41
C LEU A 358 -15.47 4.04 -20.22
N GLY A 359 -14.86 3.04 -19.58
CA GLY A 359 -14.43 1.80 -20.21
C GLY A 359 -15.60 1.01 -20.82
N VAL A 360 -16.73 0.91 -20.14
CA VAL A 360 -17.95 0.29 -20.70
C VAL A 360 -18.52 1.11 -21.85
N LEU A 361 -18.62 2.44 -21.71
CA LEU A 361 -19.16 3.28 -22.78
C LEU A 361 -18.29 3.25 -24.05
N LEU A 362 -16.96 3.31 -23.93
CA LEU A 362 -16.06 3.15 -25.07
C LEU A 362 -16.09 1.73 -25.65
N SER A 363 -16.35 0.70 -24.84
CA SER A 363 -16.51 -0.68 -25.33
C SER A 363 -17.83 -0.88 -26.07
N GLY A 364 -18.92 -0.27 -25.59
CA GLY A 364 -20.24 -0.35 -26.23
C GLY A 364 -20.31 0.46 -27.53
N LEU A 365 -19.66 1.63 -27.56
CA LEU A 365 -19.48 2.42 -28.78
C LEU A 365 -18.58 1.67 -29.79
N ALA A 366 -17.47 1.07 -29.34
CA ALA A 366 -16.59 0.29 -30.22
C ALA A 366 -17.22 -1.01 -30.72
N SER A 367 -18.19 -1.57 -29.99
CA SER A 367 -18.99 -2.70 -30.47
C SER A 367 -20.00 -2.19 -31.49
N GLY A 368 -20.81 -1.19 -31.15
CA GLY A 368 -21.87 -0.68 -32.02
C GLY A 368 -21.39 -0.03 -33.33
N LEU A 369 -20.22 0.62 -33.35
CA LEU A 369 -19.60 1.11 -34.58
C LEU A 369 -19.14 -0.04 -35.48
N ALA A 370 -18.47 -1.05 -34.91
CA ALA A 370 -18.09 -2.26 -35.63
C ALA A 370 -19.34 -3.02 -36.12
N ASP A 371 -20.40 -3.09 -35.33
CA ASP A 371 -21.66 -3.73 -35.71
C ASP A 371 -22.34 -2.98 -36.87
N ALA A 372 -22.36 -1.63 -36.83
CA ALA A 372 -22.85 -0.82 -37.95
C ALA A 372 -21.97 -0.92 -39.21
N GLY A 373 -20.67 -1.22 -39.07
CA GLY A 373 -19.75 -1.41 -40.18
C GLY A 373 -19.90 -2.76 -40.89
N ILE A 374 -20.15 -3.85 -40.15
CA ILE A 374 -20.03 -5.24 -40.66
C ILE A 374 -21.13 -6.22 -40.22
N SER A 375 -22.24 -5.80 -39.60
CA SER A 375 -23.26 -6.74 -39.10
C SER A 375 -23.85 -7.64 -40.20
N GLY A 376 -24.07 -7.11 -41.42
CA GLY A 376 -24.46 -7.92 -42.57
C GLY A 376 -23.48 -9.05 -42.89
N LEU A 377 -22.17 -8.77 -42.85
CA LEU A 377 -21.13 -9.80 -43.05
C LEU A 377 -21.08 -10.84 -41.92
N ARG A 378 -21.59 -10.50 -40.71
CA ARG A 378 -21.75 -11.47 -39.63
C ARG A 378 -22.97 -12.35 -39.80
N ALA A 379 -24.06 -11.85 -40.39
CA ALA A 379 -25.26 -12.63 -40.66
C ALA A 379 -25.05 -13.69 -41.75
N LEU A 380 -24.26 -13.41 -42.79
CA LEU A 380 -24.02 -14.33 -43.92
C LEU A 380 -23.58 -15.74 -43.46
N PRO A 381 -24.21 -16.84 -43.93
CA PRO A 381 -23.96 -18.21 -43.44
C PRO A 381 -22.69 -18.87 -44.02
N VAL A 382 -21.60 -18.09 -44.10
CA VAL A 382 -20.29 -18.53 -44.61
C VAL A 382 -19.34 -18.96 -43.50
N THR A 383 -18.31 -19.72 -43.87
CA THR A 383 -17.15 -20.02 -43.01
C THR A 383 -15.94 -19.13 -43.35
N HIS A 384 -15.75 -18.87 -44.64
CA HIS A 384 -14.63 -18.12 -45.22
C HIS A 384 -15.15 -17.29 -46.41
N MET A 385 -14.35 -16.32 -46.86
CA MET A 385 -14.52 -15.70 -48.18
C MET A 385 -13.18 -15.65 -48.90
N ALA A 386 -13.17 -15.99 -50.20
CA ALA A 386 -12.01 -15.82 -51.05
C ALA A 386 -12.07 -14.54 -51.90
N PHE A 387 -10.91 -13.90 -52.06
CA PHE A 387 -10.70 -12.66 -52.79
C PHE A 387 -9.48 -12.80 -53.72
N ASP A 388 -9.37 -11.97 -54.76
CA ASP A 388 -8.15 -11.88 -55.57
C ASP A 388 -6.93 -11.60 -54.68
N GLU A 389 -5.86 -12.40 -54.79
CA GLU A 389 -4.61 -12.21 -54.03
C GLU A 389 -3.97 -10.83 -54.24
N LYS A 390 -4.25 -10.18 -55.38
CA LYS A 390 -3.78 -8.84 -55.76
C LYS A 390 -4.48 -7.75 -54.93
N ALA A 391 -5.66 -8.03 -54.37
CA ALA A 391 -6.40 -7.11 -53.52
C ALA A 391 -5.83 -7.14 -52.08
N THR A 392 -4.80 -6.33 -51.83
CA THR A 392 -4.08 -6.32 -50.54
C THR A 392 -4.72 -5.45 -49.44
N SER A 393 -5.78 -4.70 -49.74
CA SER A 393 -6.55 -3.91 -48.79
C SER A 393 -7.96 -3.65 -49.29
N GLU A 394 -8.93 -3.50 -48.39
CA GLU A 394 -10.33 -3.15 -48.71
C GLU A 394 -10.92 -4.04 -49.83
N GLN A 395 -10.70 -5.35 -49.72
CA GLN A 395 -10.97 -6.31 -50.81
C GLN A 395 -12.44 -6.27 -51.28
N PHE A 396 -13.40 -5.97 -50.40
CA PHE A 396 -14.80 -5.75 -50.77
C PHE A 396 -15.06 -4.53 -51.69
N SER A 397 -14.03 -3.75 -52.06
CA SER A 397 -14.11 -2.67 -53.05
C SER A 397 -13.00 -2.74 -54.10
N ARG A 398 -12.14 -3.77 -54.06
CA ARG A 398 -10.91 -3.85 -54.87
C ARG A 398 -10.56 -5.25 -55.38
N SER A 399 -11.28 -6.29 -54.94
CA SER A 399 -11.20 -7.65 -55.44
C SER A 399 -12.19 -7.84 -56.59
N THR A 400 -11.75 -8.56 -57.61
CA THR A 400 -12.57 -9.06 -58.71
C THR A 400 -12.23 -10.54 -58.87
N VAL A 401 -13.23 -11.41 -58.77
CA VAL A 401 -13.12 -12.85 -59.02
C VAL A 401 -14.00 -13.22 -60.21
N GLU A 402 -13.58 -14.19 -61.01
CA GLU A 402 -14.27 -14.57 -62.25
C GLU A 402 -14.97 -15.92 -62.12
N GLN A 403 -15.87 -16.22 -63.07
CA GLN A 403 -16.71 -17.42 -63.00
C GLN A 403 -15.91 -18.73 -62.98
N GLU A 404 -14.72 -18.74 -63.58
CA GLU A 404 -13.79 -19.88 -63.52
C GLU A 404 -13.30 -20.14 -62.08
N ASP A 405 -13.12 -19.10 -61.26
CA ASP A 405 -12.60 -19.22 -59.89
C ASP A 405 -13.60 -19.95 -58.99
N TRP A 406 -14.85 -19.48 -58.89
CA TRP A 406 -15.83 -20.14 -58.02
C TRP A 406 -16.26 -21.51 -58.57
N GLN A 407 -16.12 -21.73 -59.87
CA GLN A 407 -16.20 -23.06 -60.49
C GLN A 407 -15.00 -23.97 -60.19
N ALA A 408 -13.82 -23.44 -59.84
CA ALA A 408 -12.70 -24.24 -59.36
C ALA A 408 -12.85 -24.55 -57.86
N TRP A 409 -13.23 -23.54 -57.06
CA TRP A 409 -13.52 -23.70 -55.62
C TRP A 409 -14.62 -24.73 -55.34
N SER A 410 -15.74 -24.70 -56.07
CA SER A 410 -16.83 -25.69 -55.91
C SER A 410 -16.46 -27.13 -56.32
N LYS A 411 -15.27 -27.35 -56.88
CA LYS A 411 -14.71 -28.66 -57.24
C LYS A 411 -13.53 -29.07 -56.35
N ALA A 412 -13.10 -28.22 -55.41
CA ALA A 412 -11.95 -28.47 -54.55
C ALA A 412 -12.31 -29.36 -53.35
N PRO A 413 -11.41 -30.26 -52.89
CA PRO A 413 -11.68 -31.13 -51.73
C PRO A 413 -11.96 -30.33 -50.46
N GLY A 414 -12.99 -30.73 -49.69
CA GLY A 414 -13.37 -30.08 -48.44
C GLY A 414 -14.13 -28.76 -48.61
N VAL A 415 -14.55 -28.40 -49.82
CA VAL A 415 -15.47 -27.29 -50.08
C VAL A 415 -16.90 -27.85 -50.21
N GLU A 416 -17.79 -27.51 -49.29
CA GLU A 416 -19.21 -27.88 -49.38
C GLU A 416 -19.96 -26.99 -50.39
N ARG A 417 -19.65 -25.68 -50.38
CA ARG A 417 -20.23 -24.66 -51.28
C ARG A 417 -19.24 -23.56 -51.58
N ALA A 418 -19.22 -23.11 -52.83
CA ALA A 418 -18.55 -21.91 -53.29
C ALA A 418 -19.50 -21.08 -54.17
N GLU A 419 -19.89 -19.90 -53.69
CA GLU A 419 -20.99 -19.11 -54.26
C GLU A 419 -20.51 -17.68 -54.55
N PRO A 420 -20.81 -17.08 -55.72
CA PRO A 420 -20.36 -15.72 -56.04
C PRO A 420 -21.06 -14.68 -55.17
N PHE A 421 -20.29 -13.77 -54.58
CA PHE A 421 -20.77 -12.68 -53.74
C PHE A 421 -20.30 -11.33 -54.27
N GLY A 422 -21.25 -10.43 -54.55
CA GLY A 422 -21.02 -9.05 -54.93
C GLY A 422 -21.34 -8.09 -53.80
N THR A 423 -20.56 -7.02 -53.66
CA THR A 423 -20.94 -5.88 -52.80
C THR A 423 -20.67 -4.54 -53.49
N THR A 424 -21.56 -3.58 -53.32
CA THR A 424 -21.35 -2.18 -53.75
C THR A 424 -22.11 -1.21 -52.85
N LEU A 425 -21.61 0.02 -52.73
CA LEU A 425 -22.28 1.10 -52.02
C LEU A 425 -22.84 2.09 -53.06
N THR A 426 -24.16 2.27 -53.08
CA THR A 426 -24.83 3.15 -54.05
C THR A 426 -25.84 4.08 -53.39
N ASN A 427 -26.08 5.22 -54.05
CA ASN A 427 -27.18 6.11 -53.74
C ASN A 427 -28.36 5.78 -54.67
N ALA A 428 -29.58 5.90 -54.14
CA ALA A 428 -30.81 5.74 -54.90
C ALA A 428 -31.88 6.73 -54.43
N ARG A 429 -32.87 6.98 -55.28
CA ARG A 429 -33.99 7.89 -55.00
C ARG A 429 -35.31 7.17 -55.13
N VAL A 430 -36.24 7.42 -54.21
CA VAL A 430 -37.61 6.87 -54.29
C VAL A 430 -38.32 7.48 -55.50
N ALA A 431 -38.48 6.71 -56.58
CA ALA A 431 -39.09 7.18 -57.83
C ALA A 431 -40.61 7.00 -57.82
N GLN A 432 -41.09 5.92 -57.19
CA GLN A 432 -42.50 5.64 -56.90
C GLN A 432 -42.57 5.07 -55.47
N GLY A 433 -43.53 5.54 -54.68
CA GLY A 433 -43.67 5.12 -53.28
C GLY A 433 -44.16 6.24 -52.36
N GLY A 434 -44.35 5.91 -51.08
CA GLY A 434 -44.83 6.87 -50.07
C GLY A 434 -43.89 8.05 -49.83
N LYS A 435 -42.58 7.84 -50.05
CA LYS A 435 -41.50 8.82 -49.85
C LYS A 435 -40.91 9.38 -51.15
N LYS A 436 -41.72 9.48 -52.22
CA LYS A 436 -41.25 9.88 -53.56
C LYS A 436 -40.39 11.16 -53.55
N GLY A 437 -39.16 11.04 -54.06
CA GLY A 437 -38.14 12.10 -54.14
C GLY A 437 -37.07 12.04 -53.05
N GLU A 438 -37.28 11.26 -51.99
CA GLU A 438 -36.30 11.07 -50.91
C GLU A 438 -35.09 10.25 -51.39
N GLN A 439 -33.91 10.55 -50.84
CA GLN A 439 -32.66 9.85 -51.14
C GLN A 439 -32.37 8.78 -50.09
N VAL A 440 -31.90 7.62 -50.53
CA VAL A 440 -31.61 6.44 -49.73
C VAL A 440 -30.22 5.93 -50.10
N ASN A 441 -29.40 5.62 -49.09
CA ASN A 441 -28.10 5.01 -49.29
C ASN A 441 -28.25 3.49 -49.11
N LEU A 442 -27.77 2.72 -50.07
CA LEU A 442 -27.92 1.26 -50.13
C LEU A 442 -26.55 0.59 -50.12
N ALA A 443 -26.30 -0.30 -49.15
CA ALA A 443 -25.29 -1.34 -49.27
C ALA A 443 -25.90 -2.51 -50.04
N VAL A 444 -25.53 -2.68 -51.31
CA VAL A 444 -26.14 -3.70 -52.18
C VAL A 444 -25.30 -4.96 -52.17
N PHE A 445 -25.89 -6.05 -51.66
CA PHE A 445 -25.29 -7.39 -51.66
C PHE A 445 -25.88 -8.22 -52.81
N GLY A 446 -25.05 -8.56 -53.79
CA GLY A 446 -25.41 -9.38 -54.96
C GLY A 446 -25.08 -10.85 -54.75
N MET A 447 -26.01 -11.73 -55.11
CA MET A 447 -25.89 -13.19 -54.98
C MET A 447 -26.83 -13.91 -55.97
N ALA A 448 -26.69 -15.23 -56.11
CA ALA A 448 -27.69 -16.01 -56.85
C ALA A 448 -28.99 -16.11 -56.01
N PRO A 449 -30.20 -16.03 -56.61
CA PRO A 449 -31.46 -16.09 -55.85
C PRO A 449 -31.73 -17.41 -55.11
N ASP A 450 -31.16 -18.52 -55.61
CA ASP A 450 -31.20 -19.85 -55.01
C ASP A 450 -30.03 -20.12 -54.04
N SER A 451 -29.15 -19.12 -53.85
CA SER A 451 -27.96 -19.21 -53.01
C SER A 451 -28.30 -19.45 -51.54
N SER A 452 -27.40 -20.13 -50.83
CA SER A 452 -27.48 -20.21 -49.36
C SER A 452 -27.30 -18.87 -48.65
N LEU A 453 -26.83 -17.84 -49.37
CA LEU A 453 -26.69 -16.46 -48.92
C LEU A 453 -28.01 -15.67 -49.00
N ALA A 454 -28.94 -16.09 -49.85
CA ALA A 454 -30.17 -15.35 -50.13
C ALA A 454 -31.11 -15.37 -48.91
N PRO A 455 -31.50 -14.20 -48.35
CA PRO A 455 -32.33 -14.17 -47.16
C PRO A 455 -33.78 -14.53 -47.50
N SER A 456 -34.42 -15.28 -46.60
CA SER A 456 -35.87 -15.46 -46.64
C SER A 456 -36.55 -14.20 -46.07
N PRO A 457 -37.35 -13.45 -46.86
CA PRO A 457 -38.02 -12.25 -46.38
C PRO A 457 -39.12 -12.60 -45.36
N SER A 458 -39.31 -11.72 -44.38
CA SER A 458 -40.44 -11.79 -43.43
C SER A 458 -41.76 -11.36 -44.08
N LYS A 459 -41.68 -10.49 -45.09
CA LYS A 459 -42.82 -9.90 -45.79
C LYS A 459 -42.46 -9.65 -47.26
N GLY A 460 -43.33 -10.09 -48.17
CA GLY A 460 -43.16 -9.92 -49.61
C GLY A 460 -42.63 -11.16 -50.31
N GLU A 461 -41.97 -10.95 -51.44
CA GLU A 461 -41.40 -11.95 -52.33
C GLU A 461 -39.87 -12.00 -52.18
N GLY A 462 -39.25 -13.14 -52.50
CA GLY A 462 -37.80 -13.31 -52.48
C GLY A 462 -37.10 -12.64 -53.66
N LEU A 463 -35.80 -12.94 -53.84
CA LEU A 463 -35.09 -12.60 -55.06
C LEU A 463 -35.55 -13.49 -56.22
N GLU A 464 -35.59 -12.93 -57.45
CA GLU A 464 -35.84 -13.67 -58.69
C GLU A 464 -34.73 -13.36 -59.71
N GLU A 465 -34.29 -14.36 -60.48
CA GLU A 465 -33.15 -14.24 -61.40
C GLU A 465 -33.48 -13.32 -62.58
N GLY A 466 -32.58 -12.38 -62.89
CA GLY A 466 -32.79 -11.37 -63.95
C GLY A 466 -33.91 -10.36 -63.65
N SER A 467 -34.47 -10.37 -62.43
CA SER A 467 -35.40 -9.34 -61.97
C SER A 467 -34.62 -8.17 -61.36
N ALA A 468 -35.05 -6.93 -61.62
CA ALA A 468 -34.58 -5.76 -60.87
C ALA A 468 -35.23 -5.66 -59.47
N GLY A 469 -35.44 -6.80 -58.82
CA GLY A 469 -36.03 -6.93 -57.49
C GLY A 469 -34.99 -6.82 -56.39
N ILE A 470 -35.27 -6.04 -55.34
CA ILE A 470 -34.45 -5.96 -54.14
C ILE A 470 -35.24 -6.33 -52.89
N VAL A 471 -34.58 -7.05 -51.98
CA VAL A 471 -35.08 -7.34 -50.64
C VAL A 471 -34.32 -6.44 -49.66
N ILE A 472 -35.01 -5.63 -48.87
CA ILE A 472 -34.39 -4.63 -47.99
C ILE A 472 -34.36 -5.06 -46.51
N THR A 473 -33.41 -4.53 -45.72
CA THR A 473 -33.42 -4.69 -44.25
C THR A 473 -34.28 -3.64 -43.55
N GLN A 474 -34.55 -3.88 -42.26
CA GLN A 474 -35.32 -2.96 -41.41
C GLN A 474 -34.74 -1.53 -41.38
N GLU A 475 -33.41 -1.34 -41.48
CA GLU A 475 -32.80 0.01 -41.56
C GLU A 475 -33.31 0.85 -42.73
N ILE A 476 -33.66 0.22 -43.85
CA ILE A 476 -34.18 0.90 -45.04
C ILE A 476 -35.70 1.14 -44.89
N ALA A 477 -36.41 0.19 -44.27
CA ALA A 477 -37.83 0.35 -43.95
C ALA A 477 -38.08 1.46 -42.92
N ASP A 478 -37.19 1.65 -41.95
CA ASP A 478 -37.23 2.74 -40.96
C ASP A 478 -37.08 4.14 -41.58
N LEU A 479 -36.53 4.25 -42.80
CA LEU A 479 -36.54 5.48 -43.61
C LEU A 479 -37.89 5.73 -44.30
N GLY A 480 -38.84 4.81 -44.21
CA GLY A 480 -40.16 4.88 -44.84
C GLY A 480 -40.21 4.37 -46.29
N VAL A 481 -39.29 3.46 -46.67
CA VAL A 481 -39.38 2.71 -47.93
C VAL A 481 -40.23 1.45 -47.70
N GLU A 482 -41.25 1.23 -48.50
CA GLU A 482 -42.17 0.09 -48.33
C GLU A 482 -42.03 -0.97 -49.44
N VAL A 483 -42.44 -2.20 -49.14
CA VAL A 483 -42.54 -3.28 -50.13
C VAL A 483 -43.58 -2.91 -51.20
N GLY A 484 -43.14 -2.84 -52.46
CA GLY A 484 -43.90 -2.30 -53.59
C GLY A 484 -43.37 -0.95 -54.10
N ASP A 485 -42.52 -0.25 -53.35
CA ASP A 485 -41.86 0.97 -53.81
C ASP A 485 -40.85 0.68 -54.95
N VAL A 486 -40.54 1.69 -55.76
CA VAL A 486 -39.52 1.63 -56.80
C VAL A 486 -38.49 2.72 -56.58
N LEU A 487 -37.25 2.32 -56.34
CA LEU A 487 -36.09 3.18 -56.25
C LEU A 487 -35.42 3.30 -57.64
N THR A 488 -34.70 4.40 -57.89
CA THR A 488 -33.82 4.56 -59.06
C THR A 488 -32.41 4.86 -58.56
N ALA A 489 -31.41 4.07 -59.00
CA ALA A 489 -30.02 4.25 -58.58
C ALA A 489 -29.34 5.40 -59.35
N ASP A 490 -28.71 6.34 -58.62
CA ASP A 490 -28.27 7.64 -59.16
C ASP A 490 -27.12 7.57 -60.21
N LYS A 491 -26.52 6.39 -60.47
CA LYS A 491 -25.43 6.20 -61.45
C LYS A 491 -25.85 5.42 -62.70
N SER A 492 -26.49 4.27 -62.52
CA SER A 492 -26.90 3.37 -63.61
C SER A 492 -28.33 3.59 -64.08
N GLU A 493 -29.11 4.46 -63.40
CA GLU A 493 -30.54 4.72 -63.64
C GLU A 493 -31.44 3.45 -63.54
N VAL A 494 -30.89 2.34 -63.03
CA VAL A 494 -31.62 1.07 -62.82
C VAL A 494 -32.77 1.29 -61.84
N ARG A 495 -33.94 0.78 -62.20
CA ARG A 495 -35.18 0.86 -61.41
C ARG A 495 -35.32 -0.38 -60.53
N LEU A 496 -34.99 -0.25 -59.26
CA LEU A 496 -35.03 -1.32 -58.26
C LEU A 496 -36.44 -1.39 -57.63
N LYS A 497 -37.18 -2.47 -57.86
CA LYS A 497 -38.48 -2.73 -57.19
C LYS A 497 -38.20 -3.36 -55.82
N VAL A 498 -38.74 -2.79 -54.74
CA VAL A 498 -38.69 -3.43 -53.42
C VAL A 498 -39.68 -4.60 -53.41
N VAL A 499 -39.18 -5.83 -53.47
CA VAL A 499 -39.99 -7.05 -53.53
C VAL A 499 -40.23 -7.67 -52.15
N GLY A 500 -39.29 -7.50 -51.22
CA GLY A 500 -39.40 -8.05 -49.87
C GLY A 500 -38.69 -7.22 -48.80
N LEU A 501 -38.97 -7.56 -47.55
CA LEU A 501 -38.38 -7.01 -46.33
C LEU A 501 -37.81 -8.15 -45.47
N VAL A 502 -36.70 -7.90 -44.81
CA VAL A 502 -36.12 -8.74 -43.74
C VAL A 502 -36.14 -7.95 -42.44
N ASP A 503 -36.81 -8.51 -41.41
CA ASP A 503 -36.97 -7.87 -40.09
C ASP A 503 -35.64 -7.74 -39.31
N GLU A 504 -34.57 -8.42 -39.74
CA GLU A 504 -33.26 -8.33 -39.10
C GLU A 504 -32.60 -6.98 -39.42
N ALA A 505 -32.24 -6.24 -38.37
CA ALA A 505 -31.48 -5.01 -38.46
C ALA A 505 -30.00 -5.34 -38.70
N VAL A 506 -29.58 -5.32 -39.97
CA VAL A 506 -28.18 -5.52 -40.38
C VAL A 506 -27.74 -4.46 -41.40
N SER A 507 -26.52 -3.99 -41.19
CA SER A 507 -25.90 -2.88 -41.91
C SER A 507 -24.48 -3.22 -42.37
N TYR A 508 -24.03 -2.49 -43.39
CA TYR A 508 -22.67 -2.55 -43.92
C TYR A 508 -22.22 -1.14 -44.28
N GLY A 509 -21.00 -0.74 -43.89
CA GLY A 509 -20.52 0.63 -44.09
C GLY A 509 -21.38 1.71 -43.42
N HIS A 510 -22.05 1.38 -42.31
CA HIS A 510 -23.00 2.22 -41.57
C HIS A 510 -24.29 2.61 -42.32
N ILE A 511 -24.66 1.86 -43.37
CA ILE A 511 -25.94 2.00 -44.07
C ILE A 511 -26.67 0.66 -44.16
N GLY A 512 -28.00 0.70 -44.36
CA GLY A 512 -28.85 -0.49 -44.48
C GLY A 512 -28.56 -1.30 -45.75
N ILE A 513 -28.91 -2.60 -45.71
CA ILE A 513 -28.56 -3.54 -46.78
C ILE A 513 -29.77 -3.80 -47.69
N ALA A 514 -29.51 -3.77 -49.00
CA ALA A 514 -30.42 -4.25 -50.03
C ALA A 514 -29.81 -5.48 -50.69
N TYR A 515 -30.44 -6.64 -50.50
CA TYR A 515 -30.09 -7.85 -51.21
C TYR A 515 -30.65 -7.76 -52.64
N ALA A 516 -29.86 -8.18 -53.62
CA ALA A 516 -30.20 -8.17 -55.04
C ALA A 516 -29.69 -9.44 -55.71
N ASP A 517 -30.21 -9.75 -56.90
CA ASP A 517 -29.57 -10.74 -57.75
C ASP A 517 -28.19 -10.24 -58.24
N LEU A 518 -27.33 -11.16 -58.66
CA LEU A 518 -25.96 -10.86 -59.04
C LEU A 518 -25.87 -9.96 -60.30
N ASP A 519 -26.85 -9.98 -61.21
CA ASP A 519 -26.84 -9.16 -62.41
C ASP A 519 -27.33 -7.73 -62.15
N THR A 520 -28.37 -7.54 -61.33
CA THR A 520 -28.71 -6.21 -60.79
C THR A 520 -27.53 -5.61 -60.02
N TRP A 521 -26.84 -6.40 -59.20
CA TRP A 521 -25.64 -5.94 -58.50
C TRP A 521 -24.54 -5.49 -59.48
N ARG A 522 -24.27 -6.21 -60.57
CA ARG A 522 -23.27 -5.81 -61.58
C ARG A 522 -23.60 -4.46 -62.21
N HIS A 523 -24.84 -4.24 -62.65
CA HIS A 523 -25.27 -2.95 -63.21
C HIS A 523 -25.03 -1.79 -62.22
N LEU A 524 -25.25 -2.03 -60.92
CA LEU A 524 -25.01 -1.06 -59.84
C LEU A 524 -23.51 -0.89 -59.50
N HIS A 525 -22.70 -1.94 -59.62
CA HIS A 525 -21.26 -1.92 -59.34
C HIS A 525 -20.47 -1.19 -60.43
N TYR A 526 -20.68 -1.54 -61.70
CA TYR A 526 -20.02 -0.86 -62.83
C TYR A 526 -20.69 0.48 -63.18
N GLY A 527 -21.90 0.74 -62.69
CA GLY A 527 -22.63 2.00 -62.91
C GLY A 527 -23.09 2.21 -64.35
N LEU A 528 -23.29 1.13 -65.10
CA LEU A 528 -23.63 1.16 -66.53
C LEU A 528 -25.15 1.06 -66.75
N PRO A 529 -25.76 1.97 -67.54
CA PRO A 529 -27.12 1.80 -68.05
C PRO A 529 -27.12 0.93 -69.33
N GLY A 530 -27.96 -0.09 -69.36
CA GLY A 530 -28.05 -1.04 -70.48
C GLY A 530 -27.07 -2.22 -70.37
N ASP A 531 -26.98 -3.01 -71.44
CA ASP A 531 -26.32 -4.33 -71.44
C ASP A 531 -24.89 -4.32 -70.89
N LEU A 532 -24.65 -5.21 -69.92
CA LEU A 532 -23.32 -5.43 -69.35
C LEU A 532 -22.34 -6.04 -70.36
N PRO A 533 -21.08 -5.57 -70.41
CA PRO A 533 -19.98 -6.24 -71.11
C PRO A 533 -19.84 -7.70 -70.68
N GLU A 534 -19.42 -8.56 -71.60
CA GLU A 534 -19.37 -10.02 -71.36
C GLU A 534 -18.47 -10.42 -70.18
N ALA A 535 -17.31 -9.77 -70.03
CA ALA A 535 -16.45 -9.97 -68.85
C ALA A 535 -17.14 -9.56 -67.54
N ALA A 536 -17.88 -8.45 -67.52
CA ALA A 536 -18.61 -8.00 -66.33
C ALA A 536 -19.70 -8.99 -65.91
N ARG A 537 -20.35 -9.68 -66.87
CA ARG A 537 -21.34 -10.74 -66.62
C ARG A 537 -20.76 -12.02 -66.01
N GLN A 538 -19.44 -12.18 -65.95
CA GLN A 538 -18.78 -13.31 -65.28
C GLN A 538 -17.98 -12.91 -64.02
N GLN A 539 -18.04 -11.64 -63.59
CA GLN A 539 -17.31 -11.15 -62.43
C GLN A 539 -18.19 -11.05 -61.17
N ALA A 540 -17.54 -11.14 -60.01
CA ALA A 540 -18.07 -10.89 -58.66
C ALA A 540 -16.98 -10.24 -57.77
N THR A 541 -17.32 -9.78 -56.57
CA THR A 541 -16.32 -9.18 -55.64
C THR A 541 -15.51 -10.25 -54.91
N ALA A 542 -16.19 -11.30 -54.44
CA ALA A 542 -15.65 -12.35 -53.61
C ALA A 542 -16.36 -13.68 -53.87
N ILE A 543 -15.79 -14.77 -53.34
CA ILE A 543 -16.39 -16.10 -53.32
C ILE A 543 -16.75 -16.42 -51.87
N ALA A 544 -18.04 -16.62 -51.59
CA ALA A 544 -18.53 -17.10 -50.31
C ALA A 544 -18.27 -18.61 -50.18
N LEU A 545 -17.63 -19.04 -49.09
CA LEU A 545 -17.18 -20.42 -48.91
C LEU A 545 -17.76 -21.09 -47.66
N THR A 546 -18.36 -22.26 -47.86
CA THR A 546 -18.63 -23.23 -46.79
C THR A 546 -17.56 -24.32 -46.87
N LEU A 547 -16.65 -24.38 -45.90
CA LEU A 547 -15.52 -25.32 -45.86
C LEU A 547 -15.68 -26.32 -44.72
N GLU A 548 -15.27 -27.57 -44.96
CA GLU A 548 -15.14 -28.59 -43.93
C GLU A 548 -14.05 -28.19 -42.89
N PRO A 549 -14.22 -28.51 -41.58
CA PRO A 549 -13.25 -28.16 -40.55
C PRO A 549 -11.86 -28.76 -40.78
N GLY A 550 -10.93 -27.95 -41.28
CA GLY A 550 -9.54 -28.34 -41.55
C GLY A 550 -9.24 -28.75 -43.00
N ALA A 551 -10.10 -28.38 -43.96
CA ALA A 551 -9.83 -28.53 -45.39
C ALA A 551 -8.52 -27.81 -45.81
N ASP A 552 -7.71 -28.45 -46.67
CA ASP A 552 -6.51 -27.84 -47.26
C ASP A 552 -6.87 -27.13 -48.57
N VAL A 553 -6.89 -25.80 -48.52
CA VAL A 553 -7.26 -24.93 -49.65
C VAL A 553 -6.06 -24.44 -50.46
N ALA A 554 -4.82 -24.66 -50.00
CA ALA A 554 -3.63 -24.03 -50.60
C ALA A 554 -3.39 -24.45 -52.08
N ALA A 555 -3.92 -25.61 -52.48
CA ALA A 555 -3.89 -26.08 -53.85
C ALA A 555 -4.87 -25.31 -54.78
N VAL A 556 -6.06 -24.95 -54.30
CA VAL A 556 -7.04 -24.19 -55.09
C VAL A 556 -6.75 -22.70 -55.07
N GLU A 557 -6.35 -22.14 -53.92
CA GLU A 557 -5.92 -20.73 -53.82
C GLU A 557 -4.86 -20.37 -54.87
N LYS A 558 -3.86 -21.25 -55.04
CA LYS A 558 -2.79 -21.10 -56.01
C LYS A 558 -3.24 -21.35 -57.47
N ALA A 559 -4.32 -22.10 -57.69
CA ALA A 559 -4.84 -22.38 -59.02
C ALA A 559 -5.67 -21.21 -59.59
N THR A 560 -6.40 -20.52 -58.73
CA THR A 560 -7.25 -19.35 -59.08
C THR A 560 -6.55 -18.00 -58.87
N GLY A 561 -5.46 -17.95 -58.10
CA GLY A 561 -4.86 -16.68 -57.68
C GLY A 561 -5.75 -15.92 -56.67
N THR A 562 -6.51 -16.66 -55.87
CA THR A 562 -7.39 -16.10 -54.83
C THR A 562 -6.97 -16.60 -53.46
N ARG A 563 -7.09 -15.77 -52.43
CA ARG A 563 -6.84 -16.16 -51.03
C ARG A 563 -8.15 -16.26 -50.25
N ALA A 564 -8.34 -17.35 -49.51
CA ALA A 564 -9.46 -17.54 -48.59
C ALA A 564 -9.11 -17.04 -47.18
N ASP A 565 -9.83 -16.02 -46.72
CA ASP A 565 -9.77 -15.54 -45.34
C ASP A 565 -10.96 -16.10 -44.53
N THR A 566 -10.73 -16.45 -43.26
CA THR A 566 -11.81 -16.82 -42.30
C THR A 566 -12.81 -15.68 -42.14
N LYS A 567 -14.08 -15.97 -41.83
CA LYS A 567 -15.14 -14.98 -41.63
C LYS A 567 -14.72 -13.81 -40.71
N GLU A 568 -14.02 -14.09 -39.61
CA GLU A 568 -13.51 -13.07 -38.69
C GLU A 568 -12.40 -12.20 -39.30
N THR A 569 -11.51 -12.76 -40.11
CA THR A 569 -10.47 -11.99 -40.84
C THR A 569 -11.05 -11.20 -42.01
N THR A 570 -12.11 -11.71 -42.66
CA THR A 570 -12.84 -11.05 -43.75
C THR A 570 -13.40 -9.69 -43.33
N PHE A 571 -13.71 -9.48 -42.05
CA PHE A 571 -14.09 -8.15 -41.54
C PHE A 571 -13.02 -7.07 -41.79
N GLY A 572 -11.74 -7.44 -41.78
CA GLY A 572 -10.62 -6.54 -42.10
C GLY A 572 -10.59 -6.07 -43.57
N ALA A 573 -11.30 -6.77 -44.46
CA ALA A 573 -11.47 -6.43 -45.87
C ALA A 573 -12.60 -5.41 -46.13
N SER A 574 -13.41 -5.10 -45.12
CA SER A 574 -14.40 -4.02 -45.21
C SER A 574 -13.68 -2.66 -45.28
N PRO A 575 -14.10 -1.74 -46.18
CA PRO A 575 -13.56 -0.38 -46.21
C PRO A 575 -13.60 0.29 -44.84
N GLY A 576 -12.53 1.01 -44.49
CA GLY A 576 -12.39 1.74 -43.22
C GLY A 576 -12.30 0.91 -41.92
N TYR A 577 -12.85 -0.31 -41.84
CA TYR A 577 -12.99 -1.09 -40.61
C TYR A 577 -11.68 -1.28 -39.84
N THR A 578 -10.58 -1.59 -40.55
CA THR A 578 -9.25 -1.77 -39.95
C THR A 578 -8.67 -0.47 -39.40
N ALA A 579 -9.00 0.70 -39.98
CA ALA A 579 -8.58 2.01 -39.49
C ALA A 579 -9.41 2.47 -38.27
N GLU A 580 -10.72 2.22 -38.28
CA GLU A 580 -11.59 2.51 -37.14
C GLU A 580 -11.25 1.63 -35.93
N SER A 581 -11.23 0.32 -36.11
CA SER A 581 -10.99 -0.65 -35.04
C SER A 581 -9.61 -0.47 -34.38
N SER A 582 -8.57 -0.16 -35.16
CA SER A 582 -7.23 0.17 -34.62
C SER A 582 -7.20 1.51 -33.88
N THR A 583 -7.90 2.53 -34.37
CA THR A 583 -8.07 3.82 -33.67
C THR A 583 -8.78 3.64 -32.33
N MET A 584 -9.86 2.85 -32.29
CA MET A 584 -10.58 2.54 -31.05
C MET A 584 -9.76 1.64 -30.11
N ALA A 585 -8.93 0.73 -30.63
CA ALA A 585 -7.98 -0.04 -29.84
C ALA A 585 -6.92 0.87 -29.18
N LEU A 586 -6.41 1.86 -29.91
CA LEU A 586 -5.46 2.85 -29.39
C LEU A 586 -6.08 3.70 -28.27
N ILE A 587 -7.30 4.21 -28.45
CA ILE A 587 -8.03 4.99 -27.44
C ILE A 587 -8.28 4.15 -26.18
N LYS A 588 -8.73 2.89 -26.34
CA LYS A 588 -8.89 1.93 -25.22
C LYS A 588 -7.55 1.69 -24.53
N GLY A 589 -6.47 1.46 -25.27
CA GLY A 589 -5.11 1.28 -24.75
C GLY A 589 -4.62 2.45 -23.91
N PHE A 590 -4.80 3.69 -24.37
CA PHE A 590 -4.47 4.89 -23.59
C PHE A 590 -5.32 5.02 -22.32
N LEU A 591 -6.64 4.77 -22.39
CA LEU A 591 -7.49 4.75 -21.20
C LEU A 591 -6.96 3.76 -20.17
N TYR A 592 -6.62 2.52 -20.57
CA TYR A 592 -6.13 1.50 -19.65
C TYR A 592 -4.75 1.82 -19.07
N ALA A 593 -3.83 2.40 -19.86
CA ALA A 593 -2.53 2.85 -19.38
C ALA A 593 -2.65 3.98 -18.35
N ILE A 594 -3.49 4.99 -18.64
CA ILE A 594 -3.79 6.09 -17.70
C ILE A 594 -4.47 5.53 -16.44
N SER A 595 -5.40 4.58 -16.59
CA SER A 595 -6.09 3.93 -15.46
C SER A 595 -5.11 3.22 -14.53
N ALA A 596 -4.17 2.44 -15.07
CA ALA A 596 -3.13 1.76 -14.29
C ALA A 596 -2.25 2.75 -13.52
N LEU A 597 -1.87 3.87 -14.17
CA LEU A 597 -1.07 4.93 -13.57
C LEU A 597 -1.83 5.67 -12.46
N VAL A 598 -3.09 6.03 -12.70
CA VAL A 598 -3.96 6.71 -11.72
C VAL A 598 -4.21 5.82 -10.50
N VAL A 599 -4.56 4.55 -10.71
CA VAL A 599 -4.73 3.57 -9.63
C VAL A 599 -3.43 3.36 -8.84
N GLY A 600 -2.30 3.21 -9.53
CA GLY A 600 -0.97 3.11 -8.90
C GLY A 600 -0.60 4.36 -8.09
N ALA A 601 -0.91 5.56 -8.58
CA ALA A 601 -0.68 6.82 -7.88
C ALA A 601 -1.54 6.94 -6.61
N PHE A 602 -2.85 6.65 -6.70
CA PHE A 602 -3.73 6.64 -5.54
C PHE A 602 -3.26 5.62 -4.48
N PHE A 603 -2.90 4.40 -4.86
CA PHE A 603 -2.37 3.42 -3.91
C PHE A 603 -0.95 3.72 -3.40
N THR A 604 -0.15 4.51 -4.13
CA THR A 604 1.10 5.08 -3.63
C THR A 604 0.82 6.05 -2.47
N VAL A 605 -0.06 7.04 -2.68
CA VAL A 605 -0.44 8.02 -1.65
C VAL A 605 -1.10 7.33 -0.44
N TRP A 606 -1.99 6.37 -0.69
CA TRP A 606 -2.60 5.52 0.33
C TRP A 606 -1.57 4.83 1.23
N THR A 607 -0.61 4.15 0.61
CA THR A 607 0.39 3.35 1.33
C THR A 607 1.39 4.25 2.06
N VAL A 608 1.64 5.46 1.55
CA VAL A 608 2.36 6.51 2.29
C VAL A 608 1.59 6.95 3.54
N GLN A 609 0.28 7.21 3.43
CA GLN A 609 -0.56 7.59 4.59
C GLN A 609 -0.63 6.49 5.65
N ARG A 610 -0.71 5.21 5.26
CA ARG A 610 -0.72 4.06 6.20
C ARG A 610 0.67 3.69 6.78
N LYS A 611 1.76 4.41 6.45
CA LYS A 611 3.14 4.07 6.90
C LYS A 611 3.27 3.87 8.42
N ALA A 612 2.65 4.73 9.22
CA ALA A 612 2.72 4.64 10.69
C ALA A 612 2.03 3.38 11.24
N GLU A 613 0.88 3.01 10.67
CA GLU A 613 0.14 1.79 11.02
C GLU A 613 0.93 0.53 10.62
N ILE A 614 1.53 0.55 9.42
CA ILE A 614 2.41 -0.51 8.91
C ILE A 614 3.66 -0.67 9.78
N ALA A 615 4.28 0.43 10.19
CA ALA A 615 5.44 0.41 11.08
C ALA A 615 5.09 -0.15 12.46
N LEU A 616 3.92 0.21 13.02
CA LEU A 616 3.42 -0.35 14.28
C LEU A 616 3.15 -1.87 14.16
N LEU A 617 2.54 -2.33 13.07
CA LEU A 617 2.33 -3.76 12.83
C LEU A 617 3.66 -4.52 12.72
N LYS A 618 4.65 -3.99 11.98
CA LYS A 618 6.01 -4.57 11.92
C LYS A 618 6.67 -4.58 13.30
N ALA A 619 6.55 -3.52 14.10
CA ALA A 619 7.09 -3.45 15.46
C ALA A 619 6.43 -4.44 16.45
N LEU A 620 5.18 -4.84 16.19
CA LEU A 620 4.47 -5.91 16.91
C LEU A 620 4.82 -7.33 16.38
N GLY A 621 5.72 -7.44 15.40
CA GLY A 621 6.20 -8.72 14.84
C GLY A 621 5.47 -9.22 13.59
N ALA A 622 4.62 -8.40 12.94
CA ALA A 622 3.98 -8.79 11.70
C ALA A 622 5.00 -8.87 10.53
N PRO A 623 5.09 -10.00 9.80
CA PRO A 623 6.05 -10.14 8.70
C PRO A 623 5.64 -9.29 7.50
N THR A 624 6.61 -8.76 6.74
CA THR A 624 6.35 -7.89 5.57
C THR A 624 5.40 -8.53 4.54
N GLY A 625 5.46 -9.86 4.35
CA GLY A 625 4.55 -10.59 3.46
C GLY A 625 3.09 -10.63 3.92
N TYR A 626 2.81 -10.48 5.22
CA TYR A 626 1.44 -10.33 5.74
C TYR A 626 0.89 -8.95 5.36
N VAL A 627 1.67 -7.88 5.60
CA VAL A 627 1.29 -6.50 5.24
C VAL A 627 1.04 -6.36 3.75
N LEU A 628 1.91 -6.96 2.91
CA LEU A 628 1.76 -6.95 1.46
C LEU A 628 0.46 -7.63 1.00
N ARG A 629 0.11 -8.78 1.60
CA ARG A 629 -1.12 -9.52 1.26
C ARG A 629 -2.38 -8.80 1.73
N ASP A 630 -2.39 -8.23 2.93
CA ASP A 630 -3.50 -7.41 3.44
C ASP A 630 -3.75 -6.19 2.55
N ALA A 631 -2.70 -5.43 2.25
CA ALA A 631 -2.80 -4.26 1.36
C ALA A 631 -3.29 -4.63 -0.04
N LEU A 632 -2.79 -5.71 -0.65
CA LEU A 632 -3.26 -6.18 -1.95
C LEU A 632 -4.70 -6.73 -1.91
N THR A 633 -5.13 -7.33 -0.81
CA THR A 633 -6.53 -7.77 -0.64
C THR A 633 -7.47 -6.58 -0.54
N GLN A 634 -7.07 -5.51 0.17
CA GLN A 634 -7.80 -4.24 0.22
C GLN A 634 -7.89 -3.58 -1.16
N VAL A 635 -6.77 -3.54 -1.91
CA VAL A 635 -6.72 -3.04 -3.31
C VAL A 635 -7.73 -3.78 -4.18
N VAL A 636 -7.64 -5.11 -4.24
CA VAL A 636 -8.45 -5.92 -5.17
C VAL A 636 -9.93 -5.87 -4.79
N ALA A 637 -10.27 -5.87 -3.50
CA ALA A 637 -11.65 -5.71 -3.06
C ALA A 637 -12.24 -4.34 -3.45
N VAL A 638 -11.46 -3.25 -3.35
CA VAL A 638 -11.88 -1.91 -3.80
C VAL A 638 -12.01 -1.86 -5.32
N LEU A 639 -11.07 -2.43 -6.07
CA LEU A 639 -11.12 -2.50 -7.53
C LEU A 639 -12.34 -3.27 -8.02
N VAL A 640 -12.52 -4.51 -7.58
CA VAL A 640 -13.67 -5.35 -8.01
C VAL A 640 -14.99 -4.68 -7.64
N GLY A 641 -15.13 -4.11 -6.43
CA GLY A 641 -16.34 -3.41 -6.02
C GLY A 641 -16.61 -2.14 -6.84
N ALA A 642 -15.60 -1.30 -7.04
CA ALA A 642 -15.73 -0.06 -7.81
C ALA A 642 -15.95 -0.30 -9.30
N THR A 643 -15.24 -1.28 -9.89
CA THR A 643 -15.45 -1.69 -11.28
C THR A 643 -16.82 -2.32 -11.46
N ALA A 644 -17.32 -3.16 -10.55
CA ALA A 644 -18.68 -3.70 -10.64
C ALA A 644 -19.75 -2.60 -10.61
N VAL A 645 -19.63 -1.63 -9.69
CA VAL A 645 -20.55 -0.46 -9.64
C VAL A 645 -20.44 0.39 -10.90
N GLY A 646 -19.23 0.68 -11.37
CA GLY A 646 -19.01 1.48 -12.58
C GLY A 646 -19.47 0.77 -13.85
N THR A 647 -19.32 -0.56 -13.94
CA THR A 647 -19.87 -1.36 -15.03
C THR A 647 -21.39 -1.36 -15.01
N ALA A 648 -22.03 -1.51 -13.85
CA ALA A 648 -23.49 -1.44 -13.74
C ALA A 648 -24.04 -0.06 -14.16
N VAL A 649 -23.39 1.03 -13.71
CA VAL A 649 -23.74 2.40 -14.14
C VAL A 649 -23.47 2.62 -15.63
N GLY A 650 -22.35 2.10 -16.16
CA GLY A 650 -22.01 2.17 -17.58
C GLY A 650 -22.98 1.40 -18.48
N MET A 651 -23.47 0.25 -18.02
CA MET A 651 -24.53 -0.51 -18.71
C MET A 651 -25.87 0.22 -18.68
N ALA A 652 -26.25 0.81 -17.54
CA ALA A 652 -27.47 1.60 -17.42
C ALA A 652 -27.43 2.82 -18.38
N LEU A 653 -26.35 3.61 -18.33
CA LEU A 653 -26.16 4.75 -19.24
C LEU A 653 -26.07 4.31 -20.70
N GLY A 654 -25.39 3.20 -20.99
CA GLY A 654 -25.29 2.61 -22.32
C GLY A 654 -26.64 2.22 -22.90
N SER A 655 -27.51 1.59 -22.10
CA SER A 655 -28.86 1.20 -22.53
C SER A 655 -29.75 2.38 -22.93
N MET A 656 -29.49 3.58 -22.38
CA MET A 656 -30.22 4.80 -22.71
C MET A 656 -29.80 5.43 -24.06
N MET A 657 -28.69 4.96 -24.66
CA MET A 657 -28.14 5.41 -25.93
C MET A 657 -28.42 4.47 -27.11
N ILE A 658 -28.89 3.25 -26.86
CA ILE A 658 -29.36 2.32 -27.90
C ILE A 658 -30.47 3.01 -28.72
N GLY A 659 -30.40 2.90 -30.05
CA GLY A 659 -31.33 3.58 -30.98
C GLY A 659 -31.09 5.09 -31.15
N LYS A 660 -30.05 5.67 -30.53
CA LYS A 660 -29.67 7.10 -30.69
C LYS A 660 -28.22 7.30 -31.14
N ALA A 661 -27.41 6.26 -31.02
CA ALA A 661 -26.01 6.20 -31.43
C ALA A 661 -25.67 4.74 -31.80
N PRO A 662 -24.63 4.49 -32.63
CA PRO A 662 -24.14 3.15 -32.92
C PRO A 662 -23.48 2.56 -31.66
N PHE A 663 -24.30 1.94 -30.80
CA PHE A 663 -23.90 1.51 -29.46
C PHE A 663 -24.52 0.14 -29.11
N ALA A 664 -23.67 -0.86 -28.88
CA ALA A 664 -24.09 -2.24 -28.61
C ALA A 664 -23.48 -2.77 -27.31
N LEU A 665 -24.29 -3.31 -26.40
CA LEU A 665 -23.84 -3.84 -25.10
C LEU A 665 -23.28 -5.28 -25.22
N SER A 666 -22.14 -5.42 -25.91
CA SER A 666 -21.43 -6.70 -26.03
C SER A 666 -20.90 -7.19 -24.68
N ALA A 667 -21.52 -8.24 -24.14
CA ALA A 667 -21.12 -8.89 -22.89
C ALA A 667 -19.63 -9.33 -22.85
N PRO A 668 -19.05 -10.00 -23.87
CA PRO A 668 -17.64 -10.35 -23.86
C PRO A 668 -16.72 -9.12 -23.94
N ALA A 669 -17.10 -8.05 -24.65
CA ALA A 669 -16.34 -6.81 -24.67
C ALA A 669 -16.33 -6.14 -23.28
N ILE A 670 -17.49 -6.03 -22.63
CA ILE A 670 -17.65 -5.48 -21.28
C ILE A 670 -16.84 -6.31 -20.26
N ALA A 671 -16.95 -7.64 -20.30
CA ALA A 671 -16.19 -8.54 -19.42
C ALA A 671 -14.67 -8.40 -19.61
N THR A 672 -14.21 -8.32 -20.87
CA THR A 672 -12.79 -8.11 -21.20
C THR A 672 -12.30 -6.77 -20.66
N SER A 673 -13.04 -5.68 -20.90
CA SER A 673 -12.70 -4.34 -20.46
C SER A 673 -12.65 -4.19 -18.94
N SER A 674 -13.62 -4.76 -18.22
CA SER A 674 -13.64 -4.77 -16.75
C SER A 674 -12.53 -5.66 -16.17
N GLY A 675 -12.28 -6.83 -16.77
CA GLY A 675 -11.17 -7.72 -16.40
C GLY A 675 -9.81 -7.06 -16.58
N LEU A 676 -9.57 -6.43 -17.72
CA LEU A 676 -8.32 -5.74 -18.03
C LEU A 676 -8.07 -4.55 -17.09
N LEU A 677 -9.11 -3.77 -16.76
CA LEU A 677 -9.04 -2.69 -15.77
C LEU A 677 -8.65 -3.23 -14.38
N ILE A 678 -9.25 -4.34 -13.94
CA ILE A 678 -8.92 -4.97 -12.64
C ILE A 678 -7.47 -5.49 -12.65
N VAL A 679 -7.02 -6.15 -13.72
CA VAL A 679 -5.65 -6.67 -13.86
C VAL A 679 -4.62 -5.53 -13.85
N LEU A 680 -4.79 -4.54 -14.72
CA LEU A 680 -3.84 -3.43 -14.87
C LEU A 680 -3.81 -2.51 -13.65
N GLY A 681 -4.97 -2.24 -13.04
CA GLY A 681 -5.03 -1.51 -11.76
C GLY A 681 -4.37 -2.28 -10.61
N THR A 682 -4.52 -3.61 -10.57
CA THR A 682 -3.83 -4.47 -9.59
C THR A 682 -2.31 -4.46 -9.82
N LEU A 683 -1.84 -4.51 -11.07
CA LEU A 683 -0.42 -4.39 -11.41
C LEU A 683 0.15 -3.02 -10.99
N GLY A 684 -0.55 -1.92 -11.28
CA GLY A 684 -0.16 -0.58 -10.83
C GLY A 684 -0.05 -0.48 -9.30
N ALA A 685 -0.98 -1.08 -8.57
CA ALA A 685 -0.93 -1.16 -7.10
C ALA A 685 0.20 -2.07 -6.58
N VAL A 686 0.49 -3.20 -7.23
CA VAL A 686 1.63 -4.07 -6.89
C VAL A 686 2.96 -3.31 -7.02
N VAL A 687 3.14 -2.53 -8.08
CA VAL A 687 4.33 -1.69 -8.29
C VAL A 687 4.44 -0.62 -7.19
N ALA A 688 3.34 0.10 -6.92
CA ALA A 688 3.27 1.11 -5.86
C ALA A 688 3.63 0.56 -4.47
N ILE A 689 3.03 -0.56 -4.07
CA ILE A 689 3.23 -1.16 -2.74
C ILE A 689 4.62 -1.79 -2.64
N ARG A 690 5.15 -2.44 -3.69
CA ARG A 690 6.54 -2.93 -3.72
C ARG A 690 7.55 -1.80 -3.49
N ARG A 691 7.42 -0.68 -4.21
CA ARG A 691 8.32 0.48 -4.07
C ARG A 691 8.36 1.04 -2.66
N ILE A 692 7.23 1.05 -1.93
CA ILE A 692 7.16 1.57 -0.56
C ILE A 692 7.58 0.54 0.49
N THR A 693 7.22 -0.74 0.32
CA THR A 693 7.53 -1.80 1.31
C THR A 693 9.00 -2.24 1.32
N ALA A 694 9.76 -1.89 0.28
CA ALA A 694 11.22 -2.04 0.22
C ALA A 694 12.00 -1.01 1.05
N VAL A 695 11.36 0.06 1.53
CA VAL A 695 12.01 1.09 2.36
C VAL A 695 12.17 0.60 3.81
N ASP A 696 13.35 0.80 4.39
CA ASP A 696 13.68 0.35 5.74
C ASP A 696 12.79 1.02 6.81
N PRO A 697 12.07 0.26 7.66
CA PRO A 697 11.23 0.82 8.73
C PRO A 697 11.97 1.71 9.73
N LEU A 698 13.30 1.59 9.89
CA LEU A 698 14.10 2.51 10.71
C LEU A 698 14.07 3.94 10.15
N THR A 699 14.15 4.11 8.82
CA THR A 699 14.04 5.44 8.19
C THR A 699 12.63 6.02 8.32
N ALA A 700 11.60 5.16 8.20
CA ALA A 700 10.19 5.57 8.29
C ALA A 700 9.76 6.09 9.67
N LEU A 701 10.56 5.83 10.72
CA LEU A 701 10.34 6.27 12.09
C LEU A 701 11.31 7.38 12.56
N GLY A 702 12.23 7.85 11.71
CA GLY A 702 13.32 8.73 12.15
C GLY A 702 13.89 9.75 11.16
N ALA A 703 13.45 9.80 9.89
CA ALA A 703 14.08 10.62 8.85
C ALA A 703 13.90 12.16 8.94
N THR A 704 13.26 12.68 9.99
CA THR A 704 13.11 14.14 10.22
C THR A 704 13.28 14.53 11.69
N ARG A 705 14.52 14.38 12.19
CA ARG A 705 15.06 15.08 13.38
C ARG A 705 16.55 15.35 13.20
#